data_AF-A0A2G5TCS6-F1
#
_entry.id   AF-A0A2G5TCS6-F1
#
_cell.length_a   1.000
_cell.length_b   1.000
_cell.length_c   1.000
_cell.angle_alpha   90.00
_cell.angle_beta   90.00
_cell.angle_gamma   90.00
#
_symmetry.space_group_name_H-M   'P 1'
#
loop_
_entity.id
_entity.type
_entity.pdbx_description
1 polymer ?
#
loop_
_entity_poly.entity_id
_entity_poly.type
_entity_poly.pdbx_seq_one_letter_code
_entity_poly.pdbx_strand_id
1 'polypeptide(L)'
;MNGIEWSALLKRIQEITAFFSITVNFLLIYLIITKSPKKLGAYKYLMVYISVFEIVYGILDVILAPQHYSHGPTFLVIVGTQDKPFGPETLTILNACWWGFFGASMAIFDVHFVYRWLVVSEHHLLESFNDWRVVLWFSIPLWYGLTWVCTGYFLSAANESTSRFIKDNIKQKFGWDFNDYIYLGPYLYEVLEDGSYDFHWNAFLGQGIITATIISSVVIVLVFGYRCYDRISHLVATSSSSAKFQKLQRQLFYALVIQTFIPFVLMHIPGAIMVAFVFMNIDLGVYSAVLSMTIAIYPAVDPLPTLFIVESYRKALLDFFSYENLVSKKNRDFVCFCLGFLVSTILALISYGLVHGIFPWYGIIDDSKYILIDETRIKSETGGKCQKRIVAYHDLFTHEDLTEDQLSKLTHLIILPLHVQETGILVFENDEKKGRFEKLVSEARKYPDLVTMFSINNGYDNHETMSKVIGNSEIRRSFIENSIAAISAYHLDGMDVYWRWPQTDDDVSKLILFCKELREKLNALAIRSRRKMPFVISAILHHHPVSANLQNIFDHADFVTIETRNYYAPWFEEFQHLTGPATPLYSLYGERKDENVDKSMTEYSCLTKQPSKLNILVEFAGRYWENVIKSDSTWWMESEVANGVTSGGWMPWWKLKRSEWNISSASWNNDSKTPYVWNLNERKYLAFENDKSLEEKVKYAMDHNIGGIAVWRIDHDDEQRTMLNSLSNLCSESYRNNASSLSYYCESAISHLPQLGPAIFKNNAPSGIH
;
A
#
# COMPACT_ATOMS: atom_id res chain seq x y z
N MET A 1 3.15 -0.64 -13.84
CA MET A 1 3.47 -1.36 -15.08
C MET A 1 2.20 -1.50 -15.90
N ASN A 2 2.22 -1.17 -17.19
CA ASN A 2 1.09 -1.41 -18.10
C ASN A 2 1.00 -2.91 -18.48
N GLY A 3 -0.08 -3.34 -19.16
CA GLY A 3 -0.29 -4.76 -19.48
C GLY A 3 0.79 -5.37 -20.38
N ILE A 4 1.38 -4.56 -21.27
CA ILE A 4 2.49 -4.97 -22.13
C ILE A 4 3.75 -5.26 -21.32
N GLU A 5 4.11 -4.38 -20.38
CA GLU A 5 5.25 -4.56 -19.48
C GLU A 5 5.08 -5.81 -18.58
N TRP A 6 3.86 -6.05 -18.10
CA TRP A 6 3.52 -7.26 -17.33
C TRP A 6 3.69 -8.53 -18.16
N SER A 7 3.21 -8.53 -19.41
CA SER A 7 3.33 -9.67 -20.33
C SER A 7 4.80 -9.96 -20.66
N ALA A 8 5.61 -8.91 -20.87
CA ALA A 8 7.05 -9.04 -21.10
C ALA A 8 7.81 -9.53 -19.86
N LEU A 9 7.39 -9.14 -18.65
CA LEU A 9 7.95 -9.67 -17.40
C LEU A 9 7.59 -11.15 -17.23
N LEU A 10 6.31 -11.52 -17.42
CA LEU A 10 5.83 -12.89 -17.33
C LEU A 10 6.60 -13.81 -18.27
N LYS A 11 6.71 -13.44 -19.56
CA LYS A 11 7.46 -14.23 -20.55
C LYS A 11 8.91 -14.48 -20.13
N ARG A 12 9.60 -13.47 -19.60
CA ARG A 12 10.98 -13.62 -19.09
C ARG A 12 11.06 -14.56 -17.91
N ILE A 13 10.10 -14.49 -16.97
CA ILE A 13 10.05 -15.41 -15.83
C ILE A 13 9.86 -16.85 -16.34
N GLN A 14 8.91 -17.08 -17.24
CA GLN A 14 8.62 -18.40 -17.82
C GLN A 14 9.86 -19.00 -18.52
N GLU A 15 10.57 -18.21 -19.33
CA GLU A 15 11.79 -18.66 -20.01
C GLU A 15 12.90 -19.06 -19.02
N ILE A 16 13.12 -18.23 -17.99
CA ILE A 16 14.14 -18.50 -16.97
C ILE A 16 13.77 -19.73 -16.15
N THR A 17 12.54 -19.81 -15.64
CA THR A 17 12.10 -20.92 -14.78
C THR A 17 12.05 -22.23 -15.54
N ALA A 18 11.64 -22.23 -16.81
CA ALA A 18 11.69 -23.43 -17.64
C ALA A 18 13.13 -23.93 -17.86
N PHE A 19 14.08 -23.03 -18.13
CA PHE A 19 15.50 -23.41 -18.23
C PHE A 19 16.00 -24.09 -16.94
N PHE A 20 15.65 -23.54 -15.78
CA PHE A 20 16.00 -24.13 -14.49
C PHE A 20 15.27 -25.45 -14.24
N SER A 21 13.96 -25.53 -14.52
CA SER A 21 13.18 -26.77 -14.39
C SER A 21 13.80 -27.89 -15.21
N ILE A 22 14.11 -27.64 -16.49
CA ILE A 22 14.77 -28.58 -17.39
C ILE A 22 16.09 -29.04 -16.78
N THR A 23 16.95 -28.10 -16.41
CA THR A 23 18.31 -28.40 -15.90
C THR A 23 18.28 -29.21 -14.61
N VAL A 24 17.47 -28.78 -13.63
CA VAL A 24 17.41 -29.39 -12.30
C VAL A 24 16.74 -30.76 -12.37
N ASN A 25 15.67 -30.92 -13.15
CA ASN A 25 15.01 -32.22 -13.31
C ASN A 25 15.86 -33.22 -14.10
N PHE A 26 16.60 -32.80 -15.14
CA PHE A 26 17.56 -33.70 -15.80
C PHE A 26 18.66 -34.17 -14.84
N LEU A 27 19.20 -33.27 -14.01
CA LEU A 27 20.16 -33.62 -12.98
C LEU A 27 19.56 -34.60 -11.96
N LEU A 28 18.33 -34.36 -11.51
CA LEU A 28 17.63 -35.24 -10.59
C LEU A 28 17.41 -36.63 -11.21
N ILE A 29 16.96 -36.72 -12.46
CA ILE A 29 16.81 -38.00 -13.18
C ILE A 29 18.14 -38.75 -13.24
N TYR A 30 19.22 -38.07 -13.61
CA TYR A 30 20.57 -38.66 -13.65
C TYR A 30 20.97 -39.24 -12.27
N LEU A 31 20.73 -38.50 -11.19
CA LEU A 31 21.03 -38.94 -9.83
C LEU A 31 20.11 -40.09 -9.38
N ILE A 32 18.84 -40.08 -9.75
CA ILE A 32 17.90 -41.17 -9.44
C ILE A 32 18.37 -42.46 -10.14
N ILE A 33 18.80 -42.38 -11.39
CA ILE A 33 19.24 -43.57 -12.13
C ILE A 33 20.57 -44.10 -11.59
N THR A 34 21.53 -43.22 -11.28
CA THR A 34 22.91 -43.63 -10.97
C THR A 34 23.23 -43.81 -9.49
N LYS A 35 22.52 -43.11 -8.58
CA LYS A 35 22.87 -43.02 -7.15
C LYS A 35 21.78 -43.54 -6.20
N SER A 36 20.64 -43.98 -6.70
CA SER A 36 19.55 -44.49 -5.85
C SER A 36 19.92 -45.81 -5.15
N PRO A 37 19.61 -45.97 -3.84
CA PRO A 37 19.73 -47.24 -3.14
C PRO A 37 18.88 -48.35 -3.78
N LYS A 38 19.38 -49.59 -3.84
CA LYS A 38 18.61 -50.74 -4.38
C LYS A 38 17.28 -50.98 -3.65
N LYS A 39 17.21 -50.67 -2.35
CA LYS A 39 16.00 -50.82 -1.50
C LYS A 39 14.86 -49.85 -1.87
N LEU A 40 15.09 -48.91 -2.78
CA LEU A 40 14.11 -47.90 -3.19
C LEU A 40 13.03 -48.48 -4.12
N GLY A 41 13.32 -49.60 -4.80
CA GLY A 41 12.35 -50.38 -5.57
C GLY A 41 11.69 -49.58 -6.70
N ALA A 42 10.38 -49.79 -6.90
CA ALA A 42 9.58 -49.12 -7.92
C ALA A 42 9.47 -47.60 -7.72
N TYR A 43 9.72 -47.09 -6.51
CA TYR A 43 9.65 -45.66 -6.20
C TYR A 43 10.59 -44.79 -7.03
N LYS A 44 11.70 -45.36 -7.52
CA LYS A 44 12.62 -44.61 -8.39
C LYS A 44 11.95 -44.21 -9.71
N TYR A 45 11.08 -45.07 -10.25
CA TYR A 45 10.36 -44.80 -11.49
C TYR A 45 9.27 -43.76 -11.27
N LEU A 46 8.64 -43.77 -10.10
CA LEU A 46 7.71 -42.72 -9.67
C LEU A 46 8.41 -41.35 -9.59
N MET A 47 9.61 -41.25 -8.99
CA MET A 47 10.35 -39.97 -8.98
C MET A 47 10.80 -39.52 -10.37
N VAL A 48 11.24 -40.44 -11.24
CA VAL A 48 11.58 -40.11 -12.63
C VAL A 48 10.35 -39.58 -13.37
N TYR A 49 9.17 -40.16 -13.13
CA TYR A 49 7.93 -39.71 -13.72
C TYR A 49 7.57 -38.27 -13.34
N ILE A 50 7.71 -37.88 -12.06
CA ILE A 50 7.53 -36.47 -11.64
C ILE A 50 8.48 -35.56 -12.41
N SER A 51 9.78 -35.90 -12.45
CA SER A 51 10.76 -35.06 -13.13
C SER A 51 10.51 -34.91 -14.62
N VAL A 52 10.08 -35.98 -15.30
CA VAL A 52 9.70 -35.91 -16.72
C VAL A 52 8.45 -35.05 -16.91
N PHE A 53 7.44 -35.22 -16.05
CA PHE A 53 6.23 -34.41 -16.07
C PHE A 53 6.54 -32.91 -15.93
N GLU A 54 7.40 -32.53 -14.99
CA GLU A 54 7.79 -31.14 -14.75
C GLU A 54 8.58 -30.53 -15.90
N ILE A 55 9.47 -31.31 -16.54
CA ILE A 55 10.17 -30.88 -17.75
C ILE A 55 9.16 -30.58 -18.86
N VAL A 56 8.22 -31.49 -19.10
CA VAL A 56 7.20 -31.31 -20.14
C VAL A 56 6.30 -30.11 -19.81
N TYR A 57 5.95 -29.92 -18.53
CA TYR A 57 5.12 -28.81 -18.11
C TYR A 57 5.82 -27.46 -18.31
N GLY A 58 7.09 -27.35 -17.92
CA GLY A 58 7.89 -26.14 -18.13
C GLY A 58 8.10 -25.81 -19.61
N ILE A 59 8.28 -26.83 -20.47
CA ILE A 59 8.35 -26.64 -21.93
C ILE A 59 7.01 -26.13 -22.48
N LEU A 60 5.90 -26.74 -22.07
CA LEU A 60 4.56 -26.33 -22.50
C LEU A 60 4.24 -24.89 -22.09
N ASP A 61 4.64 -24.50 -20.87
CA ASP A 61 4.46 -23.15 -20.34
C ASP A 61 5.17 -22.09 -21.20
N VAL A 62 6.41 -22.32 -21.63
CA VAL A 62 7.14 -21.40 -22.52
C VAL A 62 6.55 -21.39 -23.94
N ILE A 63 6.18 -22.57 -24.46
CA ILE A 63 5.59 -22.69 -25.81
C ILE A 63 4.31 -21.87 -25.88
N LEU A 64 3.47 -21.90 -24.85
CA LEU A 64 2.21 -21.16 -24.83
C LEU A 64 2.37 -19.72 -24.34
N ALA A 65 3.22 -19.49 -23.34
CA ALA A 65 3.25 -18.26 -22.55
C ALA A 65 1.85 -17.85 -22.05
N PRO A 66 1.14 -18.72 -21.29
CA PRO A 66 -0.23 -18.47 -20.87
C PRO A 66 -0.31 -17.39 -19.80
N GLN A 67 -1.27 -16.48 -19.96
CA GLN A 67 -1.44 -15.34 -19.08
C GLN A 67 -2.84 -15.30 -18.48
N HIS A 68 -2.91 -15.35 -17.16
CA HIS A 68 -4.17 -15.12 -16.45
C HIS A 68 -4.56 -13.65 -16.51
N TYR A 69 -5.81 -13.40 -16.85
CA TYR A 69 -6.42 -12.08 -16.92
C TYR A 69 -7.80 -12.10 -16.27
N SER A 70 -8.02 -11.30 -15.24
CA SER A 70 -9.31 -11.13 -14.58
C SER A 70 -9.98 -9.85 -15.05
N HIS A 71 -11.30 -9.89 -15.26
CA HIS A 71 -12.11 -8.70 -15.49
C HIS A 71 -13.55 -8.97 -15.04
N GLY A 72 -14.08 -8.20 -14.09
CA GLY A 72 -15.41 -8.43 -13.54
C GLY A 72 -15.62 -9.90 -13.10
N PRO A 73 -16.71 -10.58 -13.52
CA PRO A 73 -17.00 -11.96 -13.14
C PRO A 73 -16.41 -12.99 -14.11
N THR A 74 -15.30 -12.66 -14.80
CA THR A 74 -14.51 -13.61 -15.59
C THR A 74 -13.03 -13.64 -15.18
N PHE A 75 -12.43 -14.82 -15.23
CA PHE A 75 -10.98 -14.98 -15.33
C PHE A 75 -10.62 -15.85 -16.52
N LEU A 76 -9.63 -15.42 -17.28
CA LEU A 76 -9.26 -16.01 -18.55
C LEU A 76 -7.78 -16.37 -18.53
N VAL A 77 -7.45 -17.47 -19.19
CA VAL A 77 -6.08 -17.83 -19.55
C VAL A 77 -5.91 -17.50 -21.03
N ILE A 78 -5.31 -16.33 -21.27
CA ILE A 78 -5.11 -15.75 -22.59
C ILE A 78 -3.76 -16.21 -23.14
N VAL A 79 -3.73 -16.54 -24.44
CA VAL A 79 -2.50 -16.86 -25.17
C VAL A 79 -2.47 -16.04 -26.46
N GLY A 80 -1.43 -15.23 -26.64
CA GLY A 80 -1.21 -14.47 -27.87
C GLY A 80 -0.81 -15.36 -29.05
N THR A 81 -1.29 -15.04 -30.24
CA THR A 81 -1.10 -15.85 -31.46
C THR A 81 0.04 -15.36 -32.36
N GLN A 82 0.37 -14.05 -32.33
CA GLN A 82 1.24 -13.39 -33.31
C GLN A 82 2.66 -13.97 -33.43
N ASP A 83 3.25 -14.43 -32.33
CA ASP A 83 4.64 -14.93 -32.27
C ASP A 83 4.73 -16.46 -32.25
N LYS A 84 3.62 -17.18 -32.47
CA LYS A 84 3.55 -18.63 -32.29
C LYS A 84 3.48 -19.36 -33.64
N PRO A 85 4.16 -20.51 -33.79
CA PRO A 85 4.15 -21.28 -35.04
C PRO A 85 2.85 -22.08 -35.25
N PHE A 86 1.88 -21.99 -34.33
CA PHE A 86 0.68 -22.82 -34.31
C PHE A 86 -0.57 -21.98 -34.57
N GLY A 87 -1.56 -22.57 -35.25
CA GLY A 87 -2.86 -21.93 -35.46
C GLY A 87 -3.70 -21.84 -34.17
N PRO A 88 -4.76 -21.00 -34.15
CA PRO A 88 -5.59 -20.77 -32.96
C PRO A 88 -6.22 -22.04 -32.37
N GLU A 89 -6.68 -22.98 -33.20
CA GLU A 89 -7.26 -24.24 -32.74
C GLU A 89 -6.23 -25.10 -31.99
N THR A 90 -5.04 -25.24 -32.56
CA THR A 90 -3.92 -25.97 -31.93
C THR A 90 -3.50 -25.29 -30.63
N LEU A 91 -3.40 -23.95 -30.61
CA LEU A 91 -3.10 -23.21 -29.39
C LEU A 91 -4.17 -23.41 -28.32
N THR A 92 -5.45 -23.53 -28.71
CA THR A 92 -6.56 -23.75 -27.76
C THR A 92 -6.47 -25.12 -27.12
N ILE A 93 -6.17 -26.16 -27.93
CA ILE A 93 -5.94 -27.52 -27.42
C ILE A 93 -4.72 -27.54 -26.49
N LEU A 94 -3.62 -26.89 -26.88
CA LEU A 94 -2.42 -26.81 -26.05
C LEU A 94 -2.70 -26.05 -24.73
N ASN A 95 -3.48 -24.97 -24.77
CA ASN A 95 -3.90 -24.23 -23.58
C ASN A 95 -4.75 -25.12 -22.65
N ALA A 96 -5.69 -25.90 -23.20
CA ALA A 96 -6.45 -26.87 -22.42
C ALA A 96 -5.54 -27.97 -21.84
N CYS A 97 -4.55 -28.44 -22.59
CA CYS A 97 -3.54 -29.37 -22.08
C CYS A 97 -2.76 -28.76 -20.91
N TRP A 98 -2.39 -27.48 -20.98
CA TRP A 98 -1.72 -26.77 -19.87
C TRP A 98 -2.55 -26.76 -18.59
N TRP A 99 -3.88 -26.56 -18.70
CA TRP A 99 -4.82 -26.74 -17.59
C TRP A 99 -4.81 -28.19 -17.07
N GLY A 100 -4.71 -29.15 -17.98
CA GLY A 100 -4.54 -30.57 -17.66
C GLY A 100 -3.29 -30.86 -16.82
N PHE A 101 -2.15 -30.23 -17.12
CA PHE A 101 -0.95 -30.36 -16.29
C PHE A 101 -1.18 -29.77 -14.89
N PHE A 102 -1.88 -28.65 -14.77
CA PHE A 102 -2.27 -28.13 -13.45
C PHE A 102 -3.10 -29.13 -12.65
N GLY A 103 -4.10 -29.77 -13.26
CA GLY A 103 -4.92 -30.78 -12.58
C GLY A 103 -4.19 -32.08 -12.27
N ALA A 104 -3.29 -32.50 -13.16
CA ALA A 104 -2.52 -33.74 -12.99
C ALA A 104 -1.49 -33.63 -11.86
N SER A 105 -0.86 -32.47 -11.65
CA SER A 105 0.27 -32.30 -10.72
C SER A 105 -0.05 -32.76 -9.29
N MET A 106 -1.25 -32.48 -8.77
CA MET A 106 -1.69 -32.92 -7.45
C MET A 106 -1.92 -34.44 -7.37
N ALA A 107 -2.54 -35.01 -8.40
CA ALA A 107 -2.80 -36.45 -8.47
C ALA A 107 -1.49 -37.27 -8.56
N ILE A 108 -0.39 -36.68 -9.02
CA ILE A 108 0.92 -37.31 -8.95
C ILE A 108 1.32 -37.55 -7.48
N PHE A 109 1.13 -36.56 -6.61
CA PHE A 109 1.44 -36.70 -5.18
C PHE A 109 0.53 -37.72 -4.49
N ASP A 110 -0.75 -37.80 -4.88
CA ASP A 110 -1.66 -38.85 -4.39
C ASP A 110 -1.06 -40.25 -4.55
N VAL A 111 -0.61 -40.58 -5.78
CA VAL A 111 0.00 -41.87 -6.08
C VAL A 111 1.26 -42.10 -5.24
N HIS A 112 2.05 -41.07 -5.01
CA HIS A 112 3.25 -41.16 -4.18
C HIS A 112 2.94 -41.42 -2.69
N PHE A 113 1.96 -40.73 -2.11
CA PHE A 113 1.56 -40.98 -0.73
C PHE A 113 0.93 -42.35 -0.55
N VAL A 114 0.09 -42.77 -1.50
CA VAL A 114 -0.48 -44.12 -1.53
C VAL A 114 0.63 -45.16 -1.60
N TYR A 115 1.57 -45.03 -2.56
CA TYR A 115 2.71 -45.95 -2.67
C TYR A 115 3.53 -46.00 -1.37
N ARG A 116 3.81 -44.84 -0.76
CA ARG A 116 4.56 -44.78 0.50
C ARG A 116 3.86 -45.55 1.60
N TRP A 117 2.58 -45.31 1.79
CA TRP A 117 1.80 -46.05 2.77
C TRP A 117 1.80 -47.56 2.50
N LEU A 118 1.66 -47.98 1.23
CA LEU A 118 1.73 -49.41 0.85
C LEU A 118 3.08 -50.05 1.21
N VAL A 119 4.19 -49.34 1.02
CA VAL A 119 5.53 -49.83 1.40
C VAL A 119 5.69 -49.99 2.90
N VAL A 120 5.24 -49.01 3.69
CA VAL A 120 5.43 -49.02 5.16
C VAL A 120 4.43 -49.96 5.85
N SER A 121 3.28 -50.22 5.24
CA SER A 121 2.27 -51.18 5.72
C SER A 121 2.49 -52.61 5.24
N GLU A 122 3.44 -52.85 4.32
CA GLU A 122 3.68 -54.15 3.67
C GLU A 122 2.39 -54.72 3.02
N HIS A 123 1.58 -53.84 2.44
CA HIS A 123 0.28 -54.20 1.90
C HIS A 123 0.40 -54.95 0.56
N HIS A 124 -0.46 -55.94 0.34
CA HIS A 124 -0.43 -56.81 -0.86
C HIS A 124 -0.50 -56.04 -2.20
N LEU A 125 -1.18 -54.89 -2.22
CA LEU A 125 -1.24 -54.03 -3.41
C LEU A 125 0.12 -53.48 -3.86
N LEU A 126 1.17 -53.54 -3.03
CA LEU A 126 2.52 -53.14 -3.43
C LEU A 126 3.05 -53.95 -4.63
N GLU A 127 2.61 -55.20 -4.80
CA GLU A 127 2.98 -56.03 -5.94
C GLU A 127 2.57 -55.42 -7.28
N SER A 128 1.48 -54.64 -7.32
CA SER A 128 1.01 -53.97 -8.53
C SER A 128 1.96 -52.89 -9.06
N PHE A 129 2.94 -52.44 -8.26
CA PHE A 129 3.98 -51.51 -8.72
C PHE A 129 5.21 -52.22 -9.32
N ASN A 130 5.29 -53.54 -9.18
CA ASN A 130 6.42 -54.35 -9.66
C ASN A 130 6.09 -55.19 -10.90
N ASP A 131 4.85 -55.12 -11.39
CA ASP A 131 4.39 -55.80 -12.60
C ASP A 131 3.72 -54.83 -13.59
N TRP A 132 3.08 -55.36 -14.64
CA TRP A 132 2.44 -54.56 -15.68
C TRP A 132 1.36 -53.59 -15.16
N ARG A 133 0.78 -53.85 -13.98
CA ARG A 133 -0.28 -53.03 -13.38
C ARG A 133 0.22 -51.66 -12.93
N VAL A 134 1.53 -51.42 -12.90
CA VAL A 134 2.11 -50.10 -12.59
C VAL A 134 1.60 -49.03 -13.55
N VAL A 135 1.27 -49.40 -14.79
CA VAL A 135 0.68 -48.51 -15.80
C VAL A 135 -0.65 -47.94 -15.32
N LEU A 136 -1.45 -48.69 -14.57
CA LEU A 136 -2.72 -48.20 -14.02
C LEU A 136 -2.49 -47.07 -13.02
N TRP A 137 -1.46 -47.17 -12.18
CA TRP A 137 -1.10 -46.10 -11.24
C TRP A 137 -0.62 -44.84 -11.96
N PHE A 138 0.22 -44.98 -12.99
CA PHE A 138 0.66 -43.85 -13.82
C PHE A 138 -0.46 -43.23 -14.66
N SER A 139 -1.57 -43.94 -14.86
CA SER A 139 -2.73 -43.40 -15.58
C SER A 139 -3.60 -42.46 -14.72
N ILE A 140 -3.56 -42.58 -13.39
CA ILE A 140 -4.42 -41.77 -12.49
C ILE A 140 -4.20 -40.27 -12.70
N PRO A 141 -2.96 -39.73 -12.70
CA PRO A 141 -2.74 -38.31 -12.96
C PRO A 141 -3.17 -37.89 -14.37
N LEU A 142 -3.08 -38.80 -15.35
CA LEU A 142 -3.53 -38.54 -16.71
C LEU A 142 -5.05 -38.38 -16.79
N TRP A 143 -5.82 -39.13 -15.99
CA TRP A 143 -7.28 -38.98 -15.92
C TRP A 143 -7.71 -37.68 -15.25
N TYR A 144 -7.00 -37.26 -14.19
CA TYR A 144 -7.19 -35.94 -13.59
C TYR A 144 -6.90 -34.83 -14.61
N GLY A 145 -5.75 -34.93 -15.29
CA GLY A 145 -5.39 -33.99 -16.34
C GLY A 145 -6.41 -33.96 -17.48
N LEU A 146 -6.84 -35.12 -17.98
CA LEU A 146 -7.85 -35.21 -19.03
C LEU A 146 -9.18 -34.59 -18.60
N THR A 147 -9.60 -34.76 -17.35
CA THR A 147 -10.81 -34.13 -16.80
C THR A 147 -10.70 -32.61 -16.88
N TRP A 148 -9.53 -32.04 -16.55
CA TRP A 148 -9.26 -30.61 -16.67
C TRP A 148 -9.19 -30.14 -18.13
N VAL A 149 -8.56 -30.90 -19.02
CA VAL A 149 -8.53 -30.61 -20.47
C VAL A 149 -9.96 -30.54 -21.01
N CYS A 150 -10.78 -31.56 -20.73
CA CYS A 150 -12.17 -31.61 -21.18
C CYS A 150 -13.00 -30.48 -20.57
N THR A 151 -12.79 -30.16 -19.29
CA THR A 151 -13.50 -29.06 -18.63
C THR A 151 -13.15 -27.71 -19.26
N GLY A 152 -11.86 -27.43 -19.47
CA GLY A 152 -11.41 -26.21 -20.13
C GLY A 152 -11.95 -26.11 -21.55
N TYR A 153 -11.84 -27.18 -22.34
CA TYR A 153 -12.18 -27.18 -23.76
C TYR A 153 -13.69 -27.20 -24.03
N PHE A 154 -14.50 -27.91 -23.24
CA PHE A 154 -15.94 -28.03 -23.50
C PHE A 154 -16.79 -27.06 -22.67
N LEU A 155 -16.35 -26.70 -21.46
CA LEU A 155 -17.16 -25.88 -20.54
C LEU A 155 -16.65 -24.45 -20.39
N SER A 156 -15.37 -24.19 -20.74
CA SER A 156 -14.72 -22.88 -20.59
C SER A 156 -14.10 -22.36 -21.90
N ALA A 157 -14.56 -22.85 -23.06
CA ALA A 157 -14.13 -22.36 -24.35
C ALA A 157 -14.65 -20.96 -24.63
N ALA A 158 -13.95 -20.26 -25.53
CA ALA A 158 -14.33 -18.95 -26.02
C ALA A 158 -15.77 -18.98 -26.57
N ASN A 159 -16.59 -18.04 -26.11
CA ASN A 159 -17.96 -17.87 -26.57
C ASN A 159 -18.20 -16.39 -26.93
N GLU A 160 -19.29 -16.10 -27.63
CA GLU A 160 -19.56 -14.77 -28.15
C GLU A 160 -19.81 -13.73 -27.04
N SER A 161 -20.52 -14.11 -25.96
CA SER A 161 -20.82 -13.21 -24.83
C SER A 161 -19.53 -12.81 -24.10
N THR A 162 -18.71 -13.77 -23.67
CA THR A 162 -17.42 -13.52 -23.04
C THR A 162 -16.49 -12.71 -23.94
N SER A 163 -16.47 -13.01 -25.25
CA SER A 163 -15.64 -12.29 -26.22
C SER A 163 -16.01 -10.83 -26.34
N ARG A 164 -17.31 -10.50 -26.40
CA ARG A 164 -17.78 -9.11 -26.45
C ARG A 164 -17.45 -8.37 -25.16
N PHE A 165 -17.62 -9.03 -24.01
CA PHE A 165 -17.37 -8.44 -22.69
C PHE A 165 -15.91 -8.01 -22.49
N ILE A 166 -14.95 -8.81 -22.96
CA ILE A 166 -13.51 -8.56 -22.71
C ILE A 166 -12.78 -7.78 -23.81
N LYS A 167 -13.37 -7.67 -25.01
CA LYS A 167 -12.66 -7.23 -26.23
C LYS A 167 -12.00 -5.87 -26.07
N ASP A 168 -12.75 -4.88 -25.59
CA ASP A 168 -12.25 -3.51 -25.47
C ASP A 168 -11.21 -3.39 -24.36
N ASN A 169 -11.37 -4.17 -23.29
CA ASN A 169 -10.43 -4.19 -22.18
C ASN A 169 -9.07 -4.80 -22.61
N ILE A 170 -9.10 -5.96 -23.27
CA ILE A 170 -7.87 -6.60 -23.77
C ILE A 170 -7.13 -5.67 -24.74
N LYS A 171 -7.86 -5.01 -25.64
CA LYS A 171 -7.27 -4.02 -26.56
C LYS A 171 -6.63 -2.85 -25.80
N GLN A 172 -7.30 -2.32 -24.79
CA GLN A 172 -6.78 -1.20 -24.00
C GLN A 172 -5.55 -1.58 -23.16
N LYS A 173 -5.52 -2.79 -22.59
CA LYS A 173 -4.46 -3.22 -21.65
C LYS A 173 -3.24 -3.84 -22.35
N PHE A 174 -3.48 -4.66 -23.37
CA PHE A 174 -2.44 -5.45 -24.04
C PHE A 174 -2.16 -4.98 -25.48
N GLY A 175 -3.03 -4.16 -26.07
CA GLY A 175 -2.90 -3.74 -27.46
C GLY A 175 -3.25 -4.83 -28.48
N TRP A 176 -3.83 -5.95 -28.04
CA TRP A 176 -4.22 -7.07 -28.90
C TRP A 176 -5.62 -6.85 -29.47
N ASP A 177 -5.75 -6.96 -30.79
CA ASP A 177 -7.05 -7.05 -31.44
C ASP A 177 -7.67 -8.44 -31.25
N PHE A 178 -8.96 -8.57 -31.52
CA PHE A 178 -9.73 -9.79 -31.28
C PHE A 178 -9.13 -11.07 -31.92
N ASN A 179 -8.39 -10.94 -33.03
CA ASN A 179 -7.78 -12.07 -33.73
C ASN A 179 -6.35 -12.41 -33.25
N ASP A 180 -5.79 -11.60 -32.35
CA ASP A 180 -4.40 -11.71 -31.90
C ASP A 180 -4.22 -12.61 -30.67
N TYR A 181 -5.32 -13.15 -30.12
CA TYR A 181 -5.28 -14.00 -28.95
C TYR A 181 -6.36 -15.07 -28.99
N ILE A 182 -6.12 -16.16 -28.26
CA ILE A 182 -7.12 -17.12 -27.84
C ILE A 182 -7.27 -17.06 -26.32
N TYR A 183 -8.37 -17.58 -25.79
CA TYR A 183 -8.52 -17.72 -24.36
C TYR A 183 -9.36 -18.94 -23.98
N LEU A 184 -9.12 -19.44 -22.77
CA LEU A 184 -10.01 -20.36 -22.06
C LEU A 184 -10.32 -19.74 -20.70
N GLY A 185 -11.55 -19.83 -20.22
CA GLY A 185 -11.91 -19.25 -18.93
C GLY A 185 -13.42 -19.18 -18.70
N PRO A 186 -13.87 -19.27 -17.44
CA PRO A 186 -15.27 -19.08 -17.11
C PRO A 186 -15.64 -17.59 -17.15
N TYR A 187 -16.78 -17.29 -17.75
CA TYR A 187 -17.53 -16.06 -17.51
C TYR A 187 -18.77 -16.44 -16.72
N LEU A 188 -18.81 -16.08 -15.43
CA LEU A 188 -19.77 -16.67 -14.49
C LEU A 188 -21.20 -16.16 -14.70
N TYR A 189 -21.37 -14.86 -14.86
CA TYR A 189 -22.68 -14.25 -15.04
C TYR A 189 -22.58 -12.90 -15.74
N GLU A 190 -23.69 -12.50 -16.38
CA GLU A 190 -23.89 -11.19 -16.99
C GLU A 190 -24.88 -10.37 -16.15
N VAL A 191 -24.68 -9.06 -16.06
CA VAL A 191 -25.63 -8.14 -15.41
C VAL A 191 -26.47 -7.50 -16.51
N LEU A 192 -27.77 -7.77 -16.49
CA LEU A 192 -28.74 -7.27 -17.46
C LEU A 192 -29.09 -5.80 -17.20
N GLU A 193 -29.66 -5.12 -18.20
CA GLU A 193 -30.02 -3.69 -18.13
C GLU A 193 -31.01 -3.35 -16.99
N ASP A 194 -31.78 -4.34 -16.53
CA ASP A 194 -32.72 -4.22 -15.42
C ASP A 194 -32.08 -4.47 -14.04
N GLY A 195 -30.77 -4.73 -14.00
CA GLY A 195 -30.00 -5.03 -12.79
C GLY A 195 -30.12 -6.49 -12.33
N SER A 196 -30.78 -7.36 -13.09
CA SER A 196 -30.82 -8.80 -12.80
C SER A 196 -29.58 -9.54 -13.33
N TYR A 197 -29.34 -10.76 -12.81
CA TYR A 197 -28.17 -11.57 -13.15
C TYR A 197 -28.56 -12.75 -14.04
N ASP A 198 -27.89 -12.89 -15.18
CA ASP A 198 -27.98 -14.10 -16.02
C ASP A 198 -26.76 -15.00 -15.76
N PHE A 199 -26.98 -16.21 -15.25
CA PHE A 199 -25.93 -17.11 -14.81
C PHE A 199 -25.55 -18.14 -15.87
N HIS A 200 -24.26 -18.21 -16.19
CA HIS A 200 -23.73 -19.18 -17.14
C HIS A 200 -23.43 -20.53 -16.47
N TRP A 201 -24.44 -21.40 -16.41
CA TRP A 201 -24.36 -22.70 -15.71
C TRP A 201 -23.19 -23.61 -16.16
N ASN A 202 -22.76 -23.55 -17.42
CA ASN A 202 -21.59 -24.30 -17.90
C ASN A 202 -20.31 -23.88 -17.17
N ALA A 203 -20.15 -22.58 -16.90
CA ALA A 203 -19.01 -22.07 -16.15
C ALA A 203 -19.02 -22.58 -14.70
N PHE A 204 -20.18 -22.57 -14.04
CA PHE A 204 -20.35 -23.11 -12.69
C PHE A 204 -20.09 -24.62 -12.63
N LEU A 205 -20.60 -25.39 -13.60
CA LEU A 205 -20.34 -26.82 -13.69
C LEU A 205 -18.84 -27.09 -13.86
N GLY A 206 -18.17 -26.34 -14.74
CA GLY A 206 -16.73 -26.45 -14.95
C GLY A 206 -15.93 -26.14 -13.69
N GLN A 207 -16.26 -25.04 -12.99
CA GLN A 207 -15.63 -24.71 -11.70
C GLN A 207 -15.89 -25.78 -10.64
N GLY A 208 -17.12 -26.31 -10.56
CA GLY A 208 -17.46 -27.39 -9.64
C GLY A 208 -16.65 -28.67 -9.86
N ILE A 209 -16.46 -29.08 -11.12
CA ILE A 209 -15.62 -30.24 -11.48
C ILE A 209 -14.17 -30.00 -11.05
N ILE A 210 -13.61 -28.83 -11.40
CA ILE A 210 -12.24 -28.44 -11.02
C ILE A 210 -12.07 -28.48 -9.49
N THR A 211 -12.96 -27.82 -8.74
CA THR A 211 -12.91 -27.81 -7.28
C THR A 211 -13.04 -29.21 -6.68
N ALA A 212 -13.92 -30.06 -7.21
CA ALA A 212 -14.08 -31.43 -6.75
C ALA A 212 -12.80 -32.25 -6.91
N THR A 213 -12.09 -32.12 -8.05
CA THR A 213 -10.81 -32.82 -8.27
C THR A 213 -9.71 -32.34 -7.32
N ILE A 214 -9.64 -31.04 -7.01
CA ILE A 214 -8.66 -30.51 -6.04
C ILE A 214 -8.96 -31.07 -4.64
N ILE A 215 -10.22 -31.02 -4.22
CA ILE A 215 -10.64 -31.53 -2.90
C ILE A 215 -10.35 -33.02 -2.77
N SER A 216 -10.67 -33.83 -3.78
CA SER A 216 -10.41 -35.27 -3.72
C SER A 216 -8.93 -35.58 -3.55
N SER A 217 -8.05 -34.87 -4.27
CA SER A 217 -6.60 -35.05 -4.13
C SER A 217 -6.09 -34.61 -2.76
N VAL A 218 -6.48 -33.43 -2.28
CA VAL A 218 -6.08 -32.95 -0.93
C VAL A 218 -6.49 -33.94 0.15
N VAL A 219 -7.70 -34.51 0.07
CA VAL A 219 -8.16 -35.53 1.01
C VAL A 219 -7.28 -36.79 0.94
N ILE A 220 -6.93 -37.26 -0.26
CA ILE A 220 -6.05 -38.44 -0.44
C ILE A 220 -4.67 -38.17 0.18
N VAL A 221 -4.03 -37.05 -0.15
CA VAL A 221 -2.74 -36.63 0.44
C VAL A 221 -2.81 -36.62 1.96
N LEU A 222 -3.84 -35.99 2.55
CA LEU A 222 -3.95 -35.86 4.01
C LEU A 222 -4.16 -37.22 4.68
N VAL A 223 -5.06 -38.06 4.14
CA VAL A 223 -5.36 -39.37 4.72
C VAL A 223 -4.16 -40.32 4.63
N PHE A 224 -3.54 -40.46 3.45
CA PHE A 224 -2.40 -41.36 3.28
C PHE A 224 -1.11 -40.77 3.86
N GLY A 225 -0.96 -39.44 3.87
CA GLY A 225 0.11 -38.75 4.58
C GLY A 225 0.08 -39.01 6.08
N TYR A 226 -1.08 -38.84 6.72
CA TYR A 226 -1.26 -39.14 8.14
C TYR A 226 -1.03 -40.63 8.45
N ARG A 227 -1.64 -41.54 7.67
CA ARG A 227 -1.45 -42.99 7.86
C ARG A 227 0.00 -43.42 7.67
N CYS A 228 0.72 -42.81 6.73
CA CYS A 228 2.13 -43.07 6.50
C CYS A 228 2.98 -42.57 7.69
N TYR A 229 2.71 -41.35 8.17
CA TYR A 229 3.38 -40.77 9.33
C TYR A 229 3.22 -41.64 10.59
N ASP A 230 1.98 -41.99 10.94
CA ASP A 230 1.63 -42.83 12.09
C ASP A 230 2.42 -44.15 12.06
N ARG A 231 2.36 -44.85 10.92
CA ARG A 231 3.07 -46.12 10.76
C ARG A 231 4.59 -45.95 10.85
N ILE A 232 5.18 -44.92 10.25
CA ILE A 232 6.62 -44.65 10.33
C ILE A 232 7.05 -44.37 11.77
N SER A 233 6.23 -43.63 12.55
CA SER A 233 6.52 -43.32 13.95
C SER A 233 6.46 -44.54 14.87
N HIS A 234 5.63 -45.54 14.53
CA HIS A 234 5.48 -46.77 15.30
C HIS A 234 6.40 -47.92 14.85
N LEU A 235 7.19 -47.75 13.79
CA LEU A 235 8.20 -48.74 13.37
C LEU A 235 9.38 -48.78 14.37
N VAL A 236 9.56 -49.91 15.06
CA VAL A 236 10.69 -50.15 15.97
C VAL A 236 11.86 -50.78 15.21
N ALA A 237 13.04 -50.14 15.26
CA ALA A 237 14.24 -50.65 14.60
C ALA A 237 14.85 -51.83 15.37
N THR A 238 14.42 -53.05 15.02
CA THR A 238 14.90 -54.31 15.63
C THR A 238 16.27 -54.78 15.13
N SER A 239 16.80 -54.19 14.05
CA SER A 239 18.12 -54.51 13.47
C SER A 239 18.76 -53.31 12.78
N SER A 240 20.08 -53.35 12.56
CA SER A 240 20.81 -52.28 11.84
C SER A 240 20.33 -52.09 10.39
N SER A 241 19.90 -53.18 9.73
CA SER A 241 19.29 -53.14 8.39
C SER A 241 17.91 -52.47 8.40
N SER A 242 17.14 -52.69 9.47
CA SER A 242 15.85 -52.03 9.73
C SER A 242 16.02 -50.54 10.02
N ALA A 243 17.01 -50.15 10.82
CA ALA A 243 17.31 -48.74 11.11
C ALA A 243 17.68 -47.93 9.85
N LYS A 244 18.49 -48.50 8.94
CA LYS A 244 18.82 -47.87 7.66
C LYS A 244 17.59 -47.73 6.75
N PHE A 245 16.70 -48.72 6.73
CA PHE A 245 15.45 -48.67 5.98
C PHE A 245 14.51 -47.59 6.52
N GLN A 246 14.31 -47.53 7.84
CA GLN A 246 13.48 -46.51 8.49
C GLN A 246 14.03 -45.09 8.24
N LYS A 247 15.35 -44.90 8.31
CA LYS A 247 16.00 -43.61 8.00
C LYS A 247 15.72 -43.19 6.55
N LEU A 248 15.87 -44.12 5.60
CA LEU A 248 15.60 -43.85 4.19
C LEU A 248 14.14 -43.46 3.98
N GLN A 249 13.18 -44.25 4.49
CA GLN A 249 11.74 -43.97 4.35
C GLN A 249 11.35 -42.62 4.95
N ARG A 250 11.95 -42.24 6.09
CA ARG A 250 11.69 -40.94 6.72
C ARG A 250 12.19 -39.76 5.89
N GLN A 251 13.41 -39.83 5.34
CA GLN A 251 13.94 -38.79 4.44
C GLN A 251 13.04 -38.62 3.22
N LEU A 252 12.68 -39.76 2.64
CA LEU A 252 11.84 -39.91 1.46
C LEU A 252 10.38 -39.47 1.67
N PHE A 253 9.86 -39.57 2.90
CA PHE A 253 8.55 -39.06 3.29
C PHE A 253 8.59 -37.54 3.50
N TYR A 254 9.56 -37.03 4.26
CA TYR A 254 9.67 -35.58 4.48
C TYR A 254 9.96 -34.80 3.21
N ALA A 255 10.77 -35.35 2.29
CA ALA A 255 10.95 -34.78 0.97
C ALA A 255 9.60 -34.64 0.25
N LEU A 256 8.80 -35.71 0.21
CA LEU A 256 7.49 -35.72 -0.43
C LEU A 256 6.49 -34.74 0.22
N VAL A 257 6.48 -34.65 1.55
CA VAL A 257 5.63 -33.69 2.27
C VAL A 257 5.98 -32.24 1.90
N ILE A 258 7.28 -31.92 1.85
CA ILE A 258 7.72 -30.58 1.45
C ILE A 258 7.41 -30.32 -0.02
N GLN A 259 7.62 -31.31 -0.90
CA GLN A 259 7.26 -31.20 -2.33
C GLN A 259 5.78 -30.90 -2.51
N THR A 260 4.91 -31.60 -1.80
CA THR A 260 3.45 -31.41 -1.91
C THR A 260 3.00 -30.02 -1.46
N PHE A 261 3.76 -29.38 -0.56
CA PHE A 261 3.49 -28.00 -0.14
C PHE A 261 3.79 -26.97 -1.24
N ILE A 262 4.72 -27.27 -2.17
CA ILE A 262 5.15 -26.35 -3.22
C ILE A 262 4.01 -26.01 -4.20
N PRO A 263 3.36 -26.95 -4.89
CA PRO A 263 2.23 -26.63 -5.78
C PRO A 263 1.02 -26.12 -4.99
N PHE A 264 0.82 -26.56 -3.73
CA PHE A 264 -0.23 -26.00 -2.89
C PHE A 264 -0.07 -24.47 -2.71
N VAL A 265 1.14 -24.02 -2.39
CA VAL A 265 1.46 -22.60 -2.19
C VAL A 265 1.57 -21.83 -3.52
N LEU A 266 2.24 -22.39 -4.52
CA LEU A 266 2.53 -21.68 -5.78
C LEU A 266 1.39 -21.73 -6.79
N MET A 267 0.49 -22.71 -6.71
CA MET A 267 -0.54 -22.94 -7.72
C MET A 267 -1.95 -22.84 -7.13
N HIS A 268 -2.24 -23.57 -6.06
CA HIS A 268 -3.61 -23.69 -5.56
C HIS A 268 -4.08 -22.50 -4.72
N ILE A 269 -3.26 -21.97 -3.80
CA ILE A 269 -3.63 -20.78 -3.03
C ILE A 269 -3.90 -19.58 -3.95
N PRO A 270 -2.98 -19.20 -4.87
CA PRO A 270 -3.23 -18.08 -5.78
C PRO A 270 -4.42 -18.33 -6.71
N GLY A 271 -4.62 -19.58 -7.16
CA GLY A 271 -5.76 -19.96 -7.99
C GLY A 271 -7.10 -19.84 -7.26
N ALA A 272 -7.17 -20.32 -6.00
CA ALA A 272 -8.37 -20.22 -5.17
C ALA A 272 -8.73 -18.76 -4.86
N ILE A 273 -7.71 -17.93 -4.59
CA ILE A 273 -7.86 -16.50 -4.41
C ILE A 273 -8.47 -15.83 -5.66
N MET A 274 -7.94 -16.12 -6.84
CA MET A 274 -8.45 -15.58 -8.09
C MET A 274 -9.91 -15.98 -8.33
N VAL A 275 -10.23 -17.26 -8.13
CA VAL A 275 -11.61 -17.76 -8.26
C VAL A 275 -12.55 -17.03 -7.29
N ALA A 276 -12.18 -16.90 -6.01
CA ALA A 276 -12.98 -16.19 -5.02
C ALA A 276 -13.27 -14.74 -5.42
N PHE A 277 -12.27 -14.04 -5.98
CA PHE A 277 -12.43 -12.66 -6.44
C PHE A 277 -13.37 -12.53 -7.61
N VAL A 278 -13.31 -13.47 -8.56
CA VAL A 278 -14.22 -13.49 -9.71
C VAL A 278 -15.66 -13.73 -9.25
N PHE A 279 -15.88 -14.59 -8.24
CA PHE A 279 -17.20 -14.76 -7.63
C PHE A 279 -17.70 -13.48 -6.95
N MET A 280 -16.81 -12.70 -6.34
CA MET A 280 -17.11 -11.43 -5.68
C MET A 280 -17.17 -10.22 -6.64
N ASN A 281 -16.98 -10.43 -7.95
CA ASN A 281 -16.88 -9.37 -8.96
C ASN A 281 -15.73 -8.36 -8.69
N ILE A 282 -14.62 -8.82 -8.13
CA ILE A 282 -13.44 -8.01 -7.84
C ILE A 282 -12.44 -8.16 -8.99
N ASP A 283 -12.13 -7.06 -9.67
CA ASP A 283 -11.23 -7.05 -10.83
C ASP A 283 -9.75 -7.01 -10.41
N LEU A 284 -9.01 -8.09 -10.70
CA LEU A 284 -7.54 -8.13 -10.52
C LEU A 284 -6.76 -7.53 -11.70
N GLY A 285 -7.40 -7.36 -12.87
CA GLY A 285 -6.80 -6.80 -14.07
C GLY A 285 -5.49 -7.51 -14.46
N VAL A 286 -4.41 -6.74 -14.59
CA VAL A 286 -3.08 -7.25 -14.97
C VAL A 286 -2.37 -7.99 -13.83
N TYR A 287 -2.79 -7.82 -12.57
CA TYR A 287 -2.17 -8.47 -11.42
C TYR A 287 -2.46 -9.97 -11.35
N SER A 288 -3.50 -10.46 -12.04
CA SER A 288 -3.74 -11.90 -12.20
C SER A 288 -2.57 -12.63 -12.88
N ALA A 289 -1.70 -11.91 -13.62
CA ALA A 289 -0.48 -12.48 -14.20
C ALA A 289 0.47 -13.07 -13.14
N VAL A 290 0.38 -12.65 -11.86
CA VAL A 290 1.13 -13.24 -10.75
C VAL A 290 0.84 -14.74 -10.61
N LEU A 291 -0.41 -15.17 -10.82
CA LEU A 291 -0.75 -16.60 -10.81
C LEU A 291 -0.02 -17.38 -11.92
N SER A 292 0.05 -16.82 -13.14
CA SER A 292 0.84 -17.43 -14.22
C SER A 292 2.33 -17.52 -13.85
N MET A 293 2.88 -16.48 -13.21
CA MET A 293 4.29 -16.48 -12.78
C MET A 293 4.57 -17.56 -11.73
N THR A 294 3.69 -17.72 -10.73
CA THR A 294 3.90 -18.72 -9.67
C THR A 294 3.73 -20.15 -10.18
N ILE A 295 2.80 -20.38 -11.12
CA ILE A 295 2.68 -21.67 -11.83
C ILE A 295 3.95 -21.99 -12.62
N ALA A 296 4.52 -21.00 -13.32
CA ALA A 296 5.76 -21.19 -14.09
C ALA A 296 6.98 -21.50 -13.22
N ILE A 297 6.99 -21.06 -11.95
CA ILE A 297 8.06 -21.33 -10.99
C ILE A 297 8.01 -22.77 -10.47
N TYR A 298 6.81 -23.33 -10.27
CA TYR A 298 6.61 -24.64 -9.63
C TYR A 298 7.55 -25.75 -10.15
N PRO A 299 7.62 -26.03 -11.46
CA PRO A 299 8.43 -27.12 -12.00
C PRO A 299 9.94 -26.97 -11.76
N ALA A 300 10.41 -25.77 -11.41
CA ALA A 300 11.82 -25.51 -11.10
C ALA A 300 12.16 -25.75 -9.61
N VAL A 301 11.15 -25.62 -8.73
CA VAL A 301 11.33 -25.66 -7.27
C VAL A 301 11.04 -27.04 -6.69
N ASP A 302 10.05 -27.74 -7.23
CA ASP A 302 9.65 -29.07 -6.75
C ASP A 302 10.78 -30.12 -6.67
N PRO A 303 11.75 -30.21 -7.59
CA PRO A 303 12.80 -31.22 -7.47
C PRO A 303 13.80 -30.95 -6.33
N LEU A 304 13.83 -29.72 -5.78
CA LEU A 304 14.85 -29.28 -4.82
C LEU A 304 14.80 -30.02 -3.46
N PRO A 305 13.64 -30.22 -2.80
CA PRO A 305 13.57 -31.03 -1.58
C PRO A 305 14.11 -32.44 -1.78
N THR A 306 13.81 -33.09 -2.92
CA THR A 306 14.35 -34.42 -3.22
C THR A 306 15.87 -34.40 -3.35
N LEU A 307 16.44 -33.39 -4.04
CA LEU A 307 17.88 -33.23 -4.20
C LEU A 307 18.62 -33.00 -2.87
N PHE A 308 18.06 -32.17 -1.98
CA PHE A 308 18.74 -31.74 -0.77
C PHE A 308 18.45 -32.58 0.49
N ILE A 309 17.30 -33.26 0.56
CA ILE A 309 16.90 -34.04 1.75
C ILE A 309 17.37 -35.49 1.65
N VAL A 310 17.32 -36.08 0.44
CA VAL A 310 17.70 -37.48 0.25
C VAL A 310 19.21 -37.62 0.28
N GLU A 311 19.72 -38.32 1.30
CA GLU A 311 21.14 -38.33 1.63
C GLU A 311 22.03 -38.84 0.49
N SER A 312 21.58 -39.84 -0.29
CA SER A 312 22.33 -40.38 -1.43
C SER A 312 22.48 -39.36 -2.57
N TYR A 313 21.46 -38.53 -2.81
CA TYR A 313 21.49 -37.51 -3.85
C TYR A 313 22.29 -36.29 -3.39
N ARG A 314 22.06 -35.81 -2.16
CA ARG A 314 22.84 -34.72 -1.58
C ARG A 314 24.34 -35.03 -1.55
N LYS A 315 24.72 -36.24 -1.12
CA LYS A 315 26.14 -36.65 -1.11
C LYS A 315 26.69 -36.70 -2.53
N ALA A 316 25.98 -37.30 -3.48
CA ALA A 316 26.42 -37.34 -4.86
C ALA A 316 26.56 -35.95 -5.51
N LEU A 317 25.70 -34.99 -5.14
CA LEU A 317 25.84 -33.58 -5.53
C LEU A 317 27.10 -32.97 -4.91
N LEU A 318 27.28 -33.12 -3.59
CA LEU A 318 28.47 -32.61 -2.90
C LEU A 318 29.75 -33.23 -3.48
N ASP A 319 29.75 -34.51 -3.79
CA ASP A 319 30.86 -35.24 -4.41
C ASP A 319 31.13 -34.75 -5.85
N PHE A 320 30.07 -34.49 -6.62
CA PHE A 320 30.17 -33.88 -7.94
C PHE A 320 30.82 -32.49 -7.87
N PHE A 321 30.56 -31.74 -6.79
CA PHE A 321 31.15 -30.41 -6.56
C PHE A 321 32.46 -30.42 -5.73
N SER A 322 32.86 -31.56 -5.15
CA SER A 322 34.07 -31.69 -4.33
C SER A 322 35.22 -32.34 -5.11
N TYR A 323 36.08 -31.46 -5.61
CA TYR A 323 37.55 -31.55 -5.64
C TYR A 323 38.31 -32.52 -6.59
N GLU A 324 37.72 -33.46 -7.32
CA GLU A 324 38.55 -34.27 -8.26
C GLU A 324 38.16 -34.29 -9.75
N ASN A 325 37.01 -33.73 -10.20
CA ASN A 325 36.64 -33.83 -11.63
C ASN A 325 36.03 -32.59 -12.31
N LEU A 326 36.07 -31.40 -11.72
CA LEU A 326 35.64 -30.17 -12.41
C LEU A 326 36.74 -29.12 -12.38
N VAL A 327 37.54 -29.14 -13.45
CA VAL A 327 38.43 -28.07 -13.86
C VAL A 327 37.65 -26.74 -13.89
N SER A 328 38.26 -25.69 -13.31
CA SER A 328 37.82 -24.28 -13.25
C SER A 328 36.93 -23.88 -12.05
N LYS A 329 37.57 -23.19 -11.09
CA LYS A 329 36.99 -22.44 -9.95
C LYS A 329 35.84 -21.50 -10.37
N LYS A 330 35.86 -21.03 -11.62
CA LYS A 330 34.85 -20.12 -12.22
C LYS A 330 33.47 -20.79 -12.37
N ASN A 331 33.41 -22.09 -12.65
CA ASN A 331 32.15 -22.81 -12.85
C ASN A 331 31.45 -23.13 -11.52
N ARG A 332 32.21 -23.35 -10.44
CA ARG A 332 31.65 -23.55 -9.10
C ARG A 332 30.98 -22.27 -8.59
N ASP A 333 31.67 -21.13 -8.74
CA ASP A 333 31.13 -19.85 -8.31
C ASP A 333 29.95 -19.43 -9.19
N PHE A 334 29.97 -19.75 -10.50
CA PHE A 334 28.83 -19.54 -11.41
C PHE A 334 27.62 -20.40 -11.05
N VAL A 335 27.79 -21.69 -10.75
CA VAL A 335 26.67 -22.58 -10.40
C VAL A 335 26.12 -22.28 -9.01
N CYS A 336 26.97 -22.00 -8.01
CA CYS A 336 26.51 -21.52 -6.70
C CYS A 336 25.85 -20.14 -6.81
N PHE A 337 26.34 -19.26 -7.70
CA PHE A 337 25.68 -18.02 -8.03
C PHE A 337 24.34 -18.27 -8.72
N CYS A 338 24.22 -19.20 -9.66
CA CYS A 338 22.95 -19.52 -10.33
C CYS A 338 21.94 -20.17 -9.38
N LEU A 339 22.35 -21.06 -8.48
CA LEU A 339 21.50 -21.66 -7.45
C LEU A 339 21.13 -20.64 -6.36
N GLY A 340 22.08 -19.83 -5.92
CA GLY A 340 21.85 -18.75 -4.96
C GLY A 340 21.00 -17.63 -5.54
N PHE A 341 21.20 -17.30 -6.82
CA PHE A 341 20.37 -16.38 -7.59
C PHE A 341 18.99 -16.99 -7.79
N LEU A 342 18.86 -18.26 -8.18
CA LEU A 342 17.56 -18.92 -8.32
C LEU A 342 16.79 -18.92 -6.99
N VAL A 343 17.43 -19.32 -5.88
CA VAL A 343 16.79 -19.30 -4.54
C VAL A 343 16.49 -17.86 -4.12
N SER A 344 17.38 -16.90 -4.38
CA SER A 344 17.15 -15.48 -4.10
C SER A 344 16.05 -14.89 -4.98
N THR A 345 15.94 -15.28 -6.24
CA THR A 345 14.93 -14.86 -7.20
C THR A 345 13.60 -15.52 -6.89
N ILE A 346 13.57 -16.79 -6.46
CA ILE A 346 12.37 -17.45 -5.96
C ILE A 346 11.95 -16.83 -4.65
N LEU A 347 12.85 -16.60 -3.70
CA LEU A 347 12.54 -15.90 -2.45
C LEU A 347 12.16 -14.45 -2.70
N ALA A 348 12.71 -13.80 -3.73
CA ALA A 348 12.34 -12.45 -4.13
C ALA A 348 11.05 -12.44 -4.93
N LEU A 349 10.66 -13.48 -5.66
CA LEU A 349 9.37 -13.58 -6.39
C LEU A 349 8.26 -14.11 -5.49
N ILE A 350 8.58 -14.96 -4.51
CA ILE A 350 7.70 -15.34 -3.41
C ILE A 350 7.59 -14.16 -2.45
N SER A 351 8.67 -13.46 -2.12
CA SER A 351 8.60 -12.23 -1.32
C SER A 351 7.93 -11.11 -2.11
N TYR A 352 8.15 -10.96 -3.42
CA TYR A 352 7.45 -9.97 -4.24
C TYR A 352 6.00 -10.38 -4.51
N GLY A 353 5.70 -11.66 -4.71
CA GLY A 353 4.33 -12.18 -4.80
C GLY A 353 3.62 -12.22 -3.45
N LEU A 354 4.35 -12.32 -2.34
CA LEU A 354 3.82 -12.10 -1.00
C LEU A 354 3.60 -10.60 -0.83
N VAL A 355 4.63 -9.76 -0.98
CA VAL A 355 4.64 -8.29 -0.81
C VAL A 355 3.72 -7.56 -1.81
N HIS A 356 3.47 -8.12 -2.98
CA HIS A 356 2.65 -7.55 -4.07
C HIS A 356 1.50 -8.47 -4.55
N GLY A 357 1.26 -9.61 -3.91
CA GLY A 357 0.07 -10.47 -4.12
C GLY A 357 -0.68 -10.83 -2.83
N ILE A 358 0.00 -10.95 -1.68
CA ILE A 358 -0.60 -11.18 -0.34
C ILE A 358 -0.56 -9.92 0.56
N PHE A 359 0.31 -8.95 0.29
CA PHE A 359 0.43 -7.67 0.99
C PHE A 359 -0.29 -6.49 0.31
N PRO A 360 -0.68 -6.51 -1.00
CA PRO A 360 -1.77 -5.65 -1.45
C PRO A 360 -3.12 -6.10 -0.85
N TRP A 361 -3.17 -7.30 -0.26
CA TRP A 361 -4.33 -7.85 0.43
C TRP A 361 -4.48 -7.43 1.89
N TYR A 362 -3.61 -6.54 2.38
CA TYR A 362 -3.98 -5.68 3.51
C TYR A 362 -4.89 -4.51 3.07
N GLY A 363 -5.28 -4.44 1.79
CA GLY A 363 -6.15 -3.39 1.22
C GLY A 363 -7.49 -3.84 0.62
N ILE A 364 -7.84 -5.14 0.59
CA ILE A 364 -9.12 -5.63 0.02
C ILE A 364 -9.65 -6.84 0.83
N ILE A 365 -10.02 -6.63 2.09
CA ILE A 365 -11.14 -7.35 2.70
C ILE A 365 -12.01 -6.24 3.28
N ASP A 366 -13.20 -6.11 2.71
CA ASP A 366 -14.24 -5.25 3.20
C ASP A 366 -14.75 -5.79 4.55
N ASP A 367 -14.10 -5.37 5.63
CA ASP A 367 -14.62 -5.42 7.00
C ASP A 367 -15.50 -4.19 7.29
N SER A 368 -16.22 -3.65 6.30
CA SER A 368 -17.36 -2.78 6.56
C SER A 368 -18.58 -3.60 6.99
N LYS A 369 -18.50 -4.16 8.19
CA LYS A 369 -19.64 -4.02 9.11
C LYS A 369 -19.34 -4.02 10.59
N TYR A 370 -18.12 -4.34 11.03
CA TYR A 370 -17.71 -4.02 12.40
C TYR A 370 -16.22 -3.73 12.44
N ILE A 371 -15.89 -2.44 12.53
CA ILE A 371 -14.56 -2.01 12.94
C ILE A 371 -14.41 -2.45 14.41
N LEU A 372 -13.62 -3.50 14.65
CA LEU A 372 -12.93 -3.58 15.93
C LEU A 372 -11.90 -2.47 15.92
N ILE A 373 -12.28 -1.35 16.53
CA ILE A 373 -11.39 -0.25 16.80
C ILE A 373 -10.28 -0.84 17.66
N ASP A 374 -9.07 -0.94 17.12
CA ASP A 374 -7.89 -1.07 17.97
C ASP A 374 -7.79 0.24 18.75
N GLU A 375 -8.38 0.27 19.93
CA GLU A 375 -8.38 1.42 20.82
C GLU A 375 -6.94 1.89 21.09
N THR A 376 -5.92 1.04 20.93
CA THR A 376 -4.53 1.43 21.16
C THR A 376 -3.97 2.32 20.05
N ARG A 377 -4.44 2.19 18.80
CA ARG A 377 -3.99 3.02 17.66
C ARG A 377 -4.70 4.37 17.61
N ILE A 378 -5.98 4.44 17.99
CA ILE A 378 -6.69 5.73 18.16
C ILE A 378 -6.16 6.48 19.39
N LYS A 379 -5.92 5.80 20.52
CA LYS A 379 -5.26 6.40 21.69
C LYS A 379 -3.85 6.93 21.36
N SER A 380 -3.19 6.34 20.36
CA SER A 380 -1.89 6.76 19.83
C SER A 380 -1.92 8.03 19.00
N GLU A 381 -2.91 8.20 18.14
CA GLU A 381 -2.99 9.34 17.22
C GLU A 381 -3.71 10.57 17.80
N THR A 382 -4.43 10.44 18.93
CA THR A 382 -5.19 11.56 19.54
C THR A 382 -4.86 11.80 21.01
N GLY A 383 -3.89 11.07 21.56
CA GLY A 383 -3.56 11.13 22.98
C GLY A 383 -4.63 10.55 23.91
N GLY A 384 -5.65 9.86 23.36
CA GLY A 384 -6.64 9.11 24.13
C GLY A 384 -7.84 9.90 24.69
N LYS A 385 -7.90 11.23 24.49
CA LYS A 385 -8.98 12.08 25.03
C LYS A 385 -10.07 12.46 24.00
N CYS A 386 -9.75 12.44 22.70
CA CYS A 386 -10.58 12.99 21.64
C CYS A 386 -10.61 12.07 20.41
N GLN A 387 -11.69 12.04 19.63
CA GLN A 387 -11.76 11.25 18.37
C GLN A 387 -11.09 11.99 17.20
N LYS A 388 -11.13 13.33 17.21
CA LYS A 388 -10.48 14.20 16.24
C LYS A 388 -9.30 14.93 16.88
N ARG A 389 -8.46 15.57 16.06
CA ARG A 389 -7.28 16.31 16.52
C ARG A 389 -7.62 17.79 16.70
N ILE A 390 -7.25 18.34 17.85
CA ILE A 390 -7.09 19.78 18.07
C ILE A 390 -5.59 20.01 18.17
N VAL A 391 -5.00 20.57 17.11
CA VAL A 391 -3.56 20.81 16.97
C VAL A 391 -3.29 22.30 17.16
N ALA A 392 -2.34 22.67 18.03
CA ALA A 392 -1.96 24.06 18.23
C ALA A 392 -0.51 24.29 17.83
N TYR A 393 -0.27 25.27 16.97
CA TYR A 393 1.04 25.85 16.77
C TYR A 393 1.27 26.95 17.80
N HIS A 394 2.37 26.86 18.55
CA HIS A 394 2.82 27.89 19.47
C HIS A 394 4.24 28.32 19.13
N ASP A 395 4.44 29.64 19.14
CA ASP A 395 5.68 30.26 18.74
C ASP A 395 6.41 30.90 19.92
N LEU A 396 7.67 30.50 20.12
CA LEU A 396 8.52 31.03 21.18
C LEU A 396 9.00 32.47 20.95
N PHE A 397 8.65 33.12 19.84
CA PHE A 397 8.83 34.58 19.70
C PHE A 397 7.89 35.38 20.61
N THR A 398 6.70 34.87 20.92
CA THR A 398 5.71 35.57 21.78
C THR A 398 6.09 35.46 23.25
N HIS A 399 5.88 36.43 24.14
CA HIS A 399 6.24 36.30 25.57
C HIS A 399 5.18 35.61 26.45
N GLU A 400 4.04 35.22 25.87
CA GLU A 400 2.93 34.65 26.63
C GLU A 400 3.09 33.13 26.77
N ASP A 401 3.05 32.65 28.02
CA ASP A 401 3.04 31.22 28.31
C ASP A 401 1.63 30.65 28.13
N LEU A 402 1.55 29.42 27.62
CA LEU A 402 0.27 28.72 27.55
C LEU A 402 -0.24 28.36 28.94
N THR A 403 -1.51 28.64 29.17
CA THR A 403 -2.20 28.33 30.43
C THR A 403 -2.54 26.84 30.53
N GLU A 404 -2.70 26.36 31.76
CA GLU A 404 -3.18 24.99 32.04
C GLU A 404 -4.50 24.67 31.32
N ASP A 405 -5.43 25.62 31.30
CA ASP A 405 -6.72 25.46 30.61
C ASP A 405 -6.54 25.26 29.10
N GLN A 406 -5.64 26.02 28.44
CA GLN A 406 -5.33 25.85 27.03
C GLN A 406 -4.72 24.47 26.76
N LEU A 407 -3.68 24.09 27.51
CA LEU A 407 -3.02 22.79 27.34
C LEU A 407 -3.99 21.62 27.51
N SER A 408 -4.92 21.70 28.47
CA SER A 408 -5.89 20.64 28.75
C SER A 408 -6.92 20.41 27.62
N LYS A 409 -7.10 21.37 26.72
CA LYS A 409 -8.04 21.33 25.59
C LYS A 409 -7.40 20.85 24.29
N LEU A 410 -6.07 20.73 24.25
CA LEU A 410 -5.33 20.31 23.08
C LEU A 410 -5.13 18.79 23.05
N THR A 411 -5.05 18.26 21.83
CA THR A 411 -4.56 16.89 21.60
C THR A 411 -3.08 16.90 21.21
N HIS A 412 -2.67 17.93 20.46
CA HIS A 412 -1.31 18.10 19.97
C HIS A 412 -0.86 19.53 20.18
N LEU A 413 0.33 19.69 20.74
CA LEU A 413 1.04 20.97 20.83
C LEU A 413 2.29 20.88 19.96
N ILE A 414 2.38 21.73 18.95
CA ILE A 414 3.53 21.86 18.07
C ILE A 414 4.25 23.16 18.41
N ILE A 415 5.48 23.04 18.90
CA ILE A 415 6.30 24.17 19.35
C ILE A 415 7.29 24.57 18.23
N LEU A 416 7.22 25.82 17.80
CA LEU A 416 8.12 26.45 16.83
C LEU A 416 9.21 27.19 17.63
N PRO A 417 10.51 26.80 17.57
CA PRO A 417 11.48 27.61 16.78
C PRO A 417 12.81 26.86 16.48
N LEU A 418 12.78 25.55 16.24
CA LEU A 418 14.02 24.82 15.96
C LEU A 418 14.45 25.08 14.51
N HIS A 419 15.46 25.93 14.36
CA HIS A 419 16.06 26.23 13.06
C HIS A 419 16.95 25.08 12.62
N VAL A 420 16.86 24.72 11.34
CA VAL A 420 17.77 23.78 10.70
C VAL A 420 18.86 24.53 9.94
N GLN A 421 20.11 24.32 10.29
CA GLN A 421 21.24 24.84 9.51
C GLN A 421 21.37 24.05 8.19
N GLU A 422 22.03 24.62 7.18
CA GLU A 422 22.30 23.90 5.92
C GLU A 422 23.11 22.60 6.12
N THR A 423 23.77 22.44 7.27
CA THR A 423 24.49 21.22 7.69
C THR A 423 23.58 20.12 8.27
N GLY A 424 22.27 20.39 8.40
CA GLY A 424 21.30 19.50 9.04
C GLY A 424 21.30 19.58 10.57
N ILE A 425 22.00 20.54 11.18
CA ILE A 425 22.03 20.68 12.65
C ILE A 425 20.83 21.51 13.12
N LEU A 426 20.15 21.04 14.17
CA LEU A 426 19.08 21.76 14.84
C LEU A 426 19.64 22.72 15.89
N VAL A 427 19.25 23.99 15.81
CA VAL A 427 19.68 25.03 16.75
C VAL A 427 18.52 25.88 17.22
N PHE A 428 18.59 26.32 18.47
CA PHE A 428 17.77 27.43 18.96
C PHE A 428 18.43 28.74 18.56
N GLU A 429 17.62 29.77 18.31
CA GLU A 429 18.13 31.12 17.98
C GLU A 429 18.99 31.70 19.12
N ASN A 430 18.59 31.47 20.38
CA ASN A 430 19.31 31.89 21.56
C ASN A 430 18.93 31.05 22.80
N ASP A 431 19.68 31.23 23.90
CA ASP A 431 19.45 30.51 25.16
C ASP A 431 18.11 30.85 25.82
N GLU A 432 17.57 32.05 25.60
CA GLU A 432 16.25 32.43 26.10
C GLU A 432 15.16 31.55 25.49
N LYS A 433 15.14 31.42 24.15
CA LYS A 433 14.18 30.55 23.47
C LYS A 433 14.33 29.09 23.85
N LYS A 434 15.57 28.63 24.04
CA LYS A 434 15.81 27.28 24.57
C LYS A 434 15.20 27.11 25.96
N GLY A 435 15.43 28.04 26.89
CA GLY A 435 14.85 27.98 28.23
C GLY A 435 13.32 28.03 28.21
N ARG A 436 12.73 28.80 27.30
CA ARG A 436 11.28 28.86 27.10
C ARG A 436 10.71 27.59 26.49
N PHE A 437 11.43 26.97 25.55
CA PHE A 437 11.09 25.66 24.99
C PHE A 437 11.04 24.61 26.10
N GLU A 438 12.10 24.53 26.91
CA GLU A 438 12.20 23.59 28.02
C GLU A 438 11.09 23.81 29.06
N LYS A 439 10.79 25.07 29.39
CA LYS A 439 9.67 25.43 30.27
C LYS A 439 8.34 24.96 29.71
N LEU A 440 8.02 25.28 28.46
CA LEU A 440 6.75 24.90 27.84
C LEU A 440 6.60 23.38 27.72
N VAL A 441 7.67 22.67 27.34
CA VAL A 441 7.68 21.20 27.32
C VAL A 441 7.41 20.64 28.71
N SER A 442 8.05 21.18 29.76
CA SER A 442 7.82 20.78 31.15
C SER A 442 6.37 20.98 31.59
N GLU A 443 5.76 22.10 31.23
CA GLU A 443 4.34 22.37 31.51
C GLU A 443 3.42 21.43 30.73
N ALA A 444 3.68 21.20 29.44
CA ALA A 444 2.93 20.27 28.61
C ALA A 444 3.00 18.82 29.15
N ARG A 445 4.15 18.40 29.70
CA ARG A 445 4.32 17.06 30.31
C ARG A 445 3.43 16.79 31.50
N LYS A 446 2.85 17.80 32.14
CA LYS A 446 1.83 17.62 33.19
C LYS A 446 0.55 16.99 32.64
N TYR A 447 0.35 17.01 31.33
CA TYR A 447 -0.80 16.45 30.61
C TYR A 447 -0.35 15.20 29.84
N PRO A 448 -0.54 13.98 30.39
CA PRO A 448 -0.02 12.75 29.78
C PRO A 448 -0.67 12.42 28.42
N ASP A 449 -1.86 12.95 28.18
CA ASP A 449 -2.64 12.79 26.95
C ASP A 449 -2.28 13.84 25.88
N LEU A 450 -1.44 14.83 26.19
CA LEU A 450 -1.04 15.87 25.24
C LEU A 450 0.21 15.44 24.46
N VAL A 451 0.04 15.21 23.16
CA VAL A 451 1.16 14.92 22.25
C VAL A 451 1.95 16.21 22.04
N THR A 452 3.17 16.30 22.59
CA THR A 452 4.02 17.49 22.40
C THR A 452 5.11 17.22 21.38
N MET A 453 5.14 18.03 20.34
CA MET A 453 6.03 17.92 19.19
C MET A 453 6.76 19.24 18.99
N PHE A 454 7.87 19.20 18.26
CA PHE A 454 8.49 20.40 17.72
C PHE A 454 8.28 20.44 16.21
N SER A 455 8.22 21.65 15.67
CA SER A 455 8.31 21.87 14.24
C SER A 455 9.65 22.47 13.89
N ILE A 456 10.21 22.06 12.76
CA ILE A 456 11.29 22.80 12.12
C ILE A 456 10.70 24.09 11.59
N ASN A 457 11.36 25.23 11.74
CA ASN A 457 10.91 26.46 11.07
C ASN A 457 12.13 27.33 10.77
N ASN A 458 12.38 27.62 9.49
CA ASN A 458 13.43 28.52 9.04
C ASN A 458 12.87 29.86 8.53
N GLY A 459 11.70 30.26 9.04
CA GLY A 459 10.97 31.42 8.57
C GLY A 459 10.04 31.10 7.40
N TYR A 460 9.45 32.17 6.85
CA TYR A 460 8.39 32.08 5.84
C TYR A 460 8.84 31.55 4.46
N ASP A 461 10.14 31.60 4.17
CA ASP A 461 10.73 31.13 2.92
C ASP A 461 11.86 30.14 3.21
N ASN A 462 11.49 28.88 3.52
CA ASN A 462 12.44 27.83 3.86
C ASN A 462 12.62 26.79 2.76
N HIS A 463 12.01 26.98 1.58
CA HIS A 463 12.04 26.00 0.49
C HIS A 463 13.47 25.60 0.13
N GLU A 464 14.35 26.59 -0.12
CA GLU A 464 15.72 26.34 -0.58
C GLU A 464 16.53 25.56 0.46
N THR A 465 16.50 26.00 1.73
CA THR A 465 17.21 25.31 2.81
C THR A 465 16.68 23.89 3.01
N MET A 466 15.36 23.71 3.03
CA MET A 466 14.75 22.38 3.22
C MET A 466 15.05 21.46 2.03
N SER A 467 14.99 21.96 0.79
CA SER A 467 15.32 21.16 -0.39
C SER A 467 16.79 20.72 -0.39
N LYS A 468 17.72 21.57 0.05
CA LYS A 468 19.14 21.19 0.25
C LYS A 468 19.32 20.15 1.35
N VAL A 469 18.76 20.41 2.53
CA VAL A 469 18.92 19.56 3.72
C VAL A 469 18.30 18.19 3.51
N ILE A 470 17.08 18.14 2.96
CA ILE A 470 16.37 16.89 2.69
C ILE A 470 16.89 16.22 1.42
N GLY A 471 17.28 16.96 0.39
CA GLY A 471 17.71 16.40 -0.89
C GLY A 471 19.06 15.66 -0.82
N ASN A 472 20.00 16.13 -0.01
CA ASN A 472 21.31 15.50 0.12
C ASN A 472 21.29 14.36 1.16
N SER A 473 21.71 13.15 0.78
CA SER A 473 21.65 11.97 1.67
C SER A 473 22.49 12.09 2.95
N GLU A 474 23.64 12.76 2.90
CA GLU A 474 24.50 12.91 4.08
C GLU A 474 23.94 13.94 5.06
N ILE A 475 23.50 15.09 4.51
CA ILE A 475 22.88 16.17 5.30
C ILE A 475 21.54 15.72 5.86
N ARG A 476 20.72 15.02 5.07
CA ARG A 476 19.45 14.43 5.51
C ARG A 476 19.65 13.45 6.65
N ARG A 477 20.65 12.57 6.56
CA ARG A 477 21.00 11.64 7.65
C ARG A 477 21.42 12.39 8.92
N SER A 478 22.30 13.38 8.79
CA SER A 478 22.70 14.26 9.91
C SER A 478 21.48 14.92 10.55
N PHE A 479 20.55 15.40 9.73
CA PHE A 479 19.34 16.06 10.18
C PHE A 479 18.39 15.13 10.94
N ILE A 480 18.18 13.93 10.43
CA ILE A 480 17.40 12.90 11.12
C ILE A 480 18.07 12.55 12.46
N GLU A 481 19.39 12.33 12.49
CA GLU A 481 20.12 12.01 13.72
C GLU A 481 19.98 13.12 14.79
N ASN A 482 20.09 14.40 14.39
CA ASN A 482 19.88 15.54 15.28
C ASN A 482 18.42 15.64 15.77
N SER A 483 17.46 15.35 14.91
CA SER A 483 16.03 15.33 15.27
C SER A 483 15.72 14.26 16.31
N ILE A 484 16.26 13.05 16.13
CA ILE A 484 16.14 11.95 17.09
C ILE A 484 16.80 12.32 18.43
N ALA A 485 17.95 12.98 18.40
CA ALA A 485 18.63 13.47 19.60
C ALA A 485 17.78 14.51 20.35
N ALA A 486 17.19 15.48 19.64
CA ALA A 486 16.30 16.48 20.23
C ALA A 486 15.06 15.85 20.86
N ILE A 487 14.40 14.92 20.16
CA ILE A 487 13.23 14.19 20.67
C ILE A 487 13.56 13.46 21.97
N SER A 488 14.71 12.77 22.00
CA SER A 488 15.15 12.06 23.19
C SER A 488 15.55 12.99 24.33
N ALA A 489 16.21 14.11 24.04
CA ALA A 489 16.72 15.05 25.05
C ALA A 489 15.60 15.81 25.75
N TYR A 490 14.57 16.21 25.01
CA TYR A 490 13.44 16.99 25.53
C TYR A 490 12.19 16.15 25.80
N HIS A 491 12.28 14.82 25.69
CA HIS A 491 11.15 13.90 25.92
C HIS A 491 9.91 14.24 25.07
N LEU A 492 10.13 14.60 23.81
CA LEU A 492 9.06 14.93 22.87
C LEU A 492 8.39 13.66 22.34
N ASP A 493 7.17 13.80 21.86
CA ASP A 493 6.39 12.69 21.30
C ASP A 493 6.51 12.60 19.79
N GLY A 494 7.15 13.56 19.12
CA GLY A 494 7.23 13.57 17.67
C GLY A 494 7.81 14.83 17.06
N MET A 495 7.65 14.93 15.75
CA MET A 495 8.19 15.99 14.91
C MET A 495 7.22 16.40 13.81
N ASP A 496 7.04 17.69 13.62
CA ASP A 496 6.31 18.29 12.50
C ASP A 496 7.28 18.76 11.41
N VAL A 497 7.02 18.34 10.17
CA VAL A 497 7.83 18.66 9.00
C VAL A 497 7.22 19.84 8.27
N TYR A 498 7.74 21.03 8.59
CA TYR A 498 7.35 22.28 7.95
C TYR A 498 8.30 22.62 6.81
N TRP A 499 7.97 22.15 5.60
CA TRP A 499 8.64 22.55 4.35
C TRP A 499 7.65 23.35 3.52
N ARG A 500 7.92 24.65 3.33
CA ARG A 500 7.08 25.58 2.56
C ARG A 500 7.75 25.98 1.25
N TRP A 501 7.37 25.40 0.11
CA TRP A 501 6.59 24.17 -0.05
C TRP A 501 7.35 23.22 -0.99
N PRO A 502 7.19 21.90 -0.90
CA PRO A 502 7.50 21.03 -2.04
C PRO A 502 6.74 21.55 -3.26
N GLN A 503 7.45 21.86 -4.36
CA GLN A 503 6.86 22.45 -5.56
C GLN A 503 6.81 21.46 -6.73
N THR A 504 7.63 20.42 -6.68
CA THR A 504 7.83 19.47 -7.77
C THR A 504 7.61 18.03 -7.31
N ASP A 505 7.40 17.10 -8.25
CA ASP A 505 7.38 15.66 -7.97
C ASP A 505 8.66 15.18 -7.28
N ASP A 506 9.80 15.80 -7.61
CA ASP A 506 11.09 15.52 -6.99
C ASP A 506 11.12 15.98 -5.52
N ASP A 507 10.61 17.17 -5.21
CA ASP A 507 10.50 17.64 -3.82
C ASP A 507 9.53 16.78 -3.00
N VAL A 508 8.40 16.36 -3.59
CA VAL A 508 7.46 15.44 -2.95
C VAL A 508 8.13 14.09 -2.67
N SER A 509 8.90 13.56 -3.62
CA SER A 509 9.64 12.32 -3.44
C SER A 509 10.70 12.43 -2.34
N LYS A 510 11.41 13.57 -2.26
CA LYS A 510 12.35 13.88 -1.19
C LYS A 510 11.68 13.96 0.17
N LEU A 511 10.51 14.60 0.26
CA LEU A 511 9.72 14.69 1.50
C LEU A 511 9.29 13.30 1.97
N ILE A 512 8.74 12.47 1.08
CA ILE A 512 8.33 11.10 1.40
C ILE A 512 9.51 10.26 1.86
N LEU A 513 10.65 10.36 1.17
CA LEU A 513 11.89 9.67 1.56
C LEU A 513 12.38 10.11 2.95
N PHE A 514 12.32 11.40 3.26
CA PHE A 514 12.67 11.89 4.59
C PHE A 514 11.72 11.39 5.68
N CYS A 515 10.40 11.45 5.46
CA CYS A 515 9.43 10.90 6.39
C CYS A 515 9.66 9.40 6.61
N LYS A 516 10.01 8.66 5.57
CA LYS A 516 10.37 7.24 5.64
C LYS A 516 11.58 7.01 6.55
N GLU A 517 12.71 7.64 6.25
CA GLU A 517 13.95 7.47 7.00
C GLU A 517 13.79 7.94 8.47
N LEU A 518 13.04 9.03 8.70
CA LEU A 518 12.69 9.52 10.03
C LEU A 518 11.82 8.49 10.79
N ARG A 519 10.80 7.92 10.14
CA ARG A 519 9.94 6.88 10.72
C ARG A 519 10.72 5.66 11.16
N GLU A 520 11.64 5.18 10.32
CA GLU A 520 12.50 4.04 10.64
C GLU A 520 13.33 4.30 11.90
N LYS A 521 13.93 5.50 12.03
CA LYS A 521 14.72 5.87 13.21
C LYS A 521 13.86 6.07 14.47
N LEU A 522 12.68 6.66 14.35
CA LEU A 522 11.74 6.81 15.46
C LEU A 522 11.22 5.47 15.96
N ASN A 523 10.92 4.53 15.07
CA ASN A 523 10.53 3.16 15.45
C ASN A 523 11.66 2.46 16.22
N ALA A 524 12.91 2.61 15.78
CA ALA A 524 14.06 2.08 16.50
C ALA A 524 14.24 2.73 17.88
N LEU A 525 14.04 4.05 17.99
CA LEU A 525 14.05 4.76 19.28
C LEU A 525 12.93 4.27 20.21
N ALA A 526 11.72 4.04 19.70
CA ALA A 526 10.58 3.57 20.49
C ALA A 526 10.85 2.18 21.10
N ILE A 527 11.40 1.26 20.31
CA ILE A 527 11.81 -0.07 20.78
C ILE A 527 12.89 0.06 21.86
N ARG A 528 13.93 0.87 21.63
CA ARG A 528 15.05 1.05 22.57
C ARG A 528 14.61 1.66 23.90
N SER A 529 13.69 2.62 23.85
CA SER A 529 13.15 3.31 25.03
C SER A 529 11.99 2.57 25.70
N ARG A 530 11.57 1.41 25.15
CA ARG A 530 10.38 0.64 25.58
C ARG A 530 9.12 1.51 25.66
N ARG A 531 9.01 2.47 24.75
CA ARG A 531 7.88 3.39 24.69
C ARG A 531 6.63 2.62 24.24
N LYS A 532 5.53 2.80 24.97
CA LYS A 532 4.26 2.12 24.66
C LYS A 532 3.54 2.71 23.46
N MET A 533 3.64 4.03 23.29
CA MET A 533 3.03 4.77 22.19
C MET A 533 4.08 5.07 21.12
N PRO A 534 3.79 4.93 19.82
CA PRO A 534 4.72 5.32 18.78
C PRO A 534 5.00 6.84 18.84
N PHE A 535 6.13 7.25 18.28
CA PHE A 535 6.36 8.68 18.03
C PHE A 535 5.55 9.15 16.84
N VAL A 536 5.20 10.43 16.83
CA VAL A 536 4.33 11.06 15.83
C VAL A 536 5.16 11.82 14.79
N ILE A 537 4.82 11.67 13.53
CA ILE A 537 5.32 12.49 12.42
C ILE A 537 4.11 13.20 11.80
N SER A 538 4.18 14.52 11.74
CA SER A 538 3.25 15.31 10.95
C SER A 538 3.98 16.09 9.86
N ALA A 539 3.24 16.56 8.87
CA ALA A 539 3.77 17.48 7.88
C ALA A 539 2.71 18.54 7.57
N ILE A 540 3.15 19.72 7.13
CA ILE A 540 2.28 20.73 6.55
C ILE A 540 2.45 20.77 5.03
N LEU A 541 1.34 20.81 4.30
CA LEU A 541 1.33 20.86 2.84
C LEU A 541 0.58 22.10 2.33
N HIS A 542 0.86 22.45 1.08
CA HIS A 542 0.20 23.54 0.36
C HIS A 542 -1.31 23.31 0.22
N HIS A 543 -2.10 24.38 0.02
CA HIS A 543 -3.56 24.30 -0.05
C HIS A 543 -4.06 23.42 -1.22
N HIS A 544 -3.34 23.31 -2.33
CA HIS A 544 -3.62 22.36 -3.42
C HIS A 544 -2.50 21.31 -3.56
N PRO A 545 -2.82 20.06 -3.90
CA PRO A 545 -1.82 19.03 -4.13
C PRO A 545 -0.99 19.34 -5.39
N VAL A 546 0.33 19.28 -5.24
CA VAL A 546 1.29 19.56 -6.33
C VAL A 546 1.74 18.32 -7.08
N SER A 547 1.40 17.13 -6.56
CA SER A 547 1.87 15.84 -7.06
C SER A 547 0.90 14.73 -6.69
N ALA A 548 0.69 13.79 -7.61
CA ALA A 548 -0.07 12.57 -7.34
C ALA A 548 0.64 11.65 -6.33
N ASN A 549 1.97 11.78 -6.18
CA ASN A 549 2.75 10.97 -5.25
C ASN A 549 2.48 11.29 -3.79
N LEU A 550 1.84 12.43 -3.47
CA LEU A 550 1.48 12.81 -2.12
C LEU A 550 0.57 11.78 -1.43
N GLN A 551 -0.14 10.93 -2.17
CA GLN A 551 -0.91 9.82 -1.60
C GLN A 551 -0.05 8.89 -0.71
N ASN A 552 1.26 8.77 -0.98
CA ASN A 552 2.17 7.90 -0.25
C ASN A 552 2.72 8.53 1.04
N ILE A 553 2.43 9.82 1.34
CA ILE A 553 2.96 10.49 2.54
C ILE A 553 2.48 9.81 3.83
N PHE A 554 1.26 9.27 3.82
CA PHE A 554 0.62 8.62 4.97
C PHE A 554 1.12 7.21 5.28
N ASP A 555 2.03 6.67 4.47
CA ASP A 555 2.79 5.46 4.81
C ASP A 555 3.80 5.74 5.93
N HIS A 556 4.15 7.01 6.13
CA HIS A 556 5.23 7.43 7.03
C HIS A 556 4.83 8.54 8.00
N ALA A 557 3.96 9.47 7.60
CA ALA A 557 3.37 10.49 8.46
C ALA A 557 2.03 10.02 9.07
N ASP A 558 1.78 10.35 10.34
CA ASP A 558 0.53 10.00 11.05
C ASP A 558 -0.62 10.91 10.62
N PHE A 559 -0.34 12.19 10.41
CA PHE A 559 -1.30 13.15 9.88
C PHE A 559 -0.62 14.28 9.11
N VAL A 560 -1.41 14.98 8.31
CA VAL A 560 -0.97 16.15 7.55
C VAL A 560 -1.90 17.32 7.83
N THR A 561 -1.33 18.49 8.07
CA THR A 561 -2.07 19.75 8.14
C THR A 561 -2.03 20.40 6.75
N ILE A 562 -3.18 20.74 6.19
CA ILE A 562 -3.24 21.48 4.94
C ILE A 562 -3.23 22.97 5.28
N GLU A 563 -2.38 23.77 4.63
CA GLU A 563 -2.31 25.23 4.79
C GLU A 563 -3.58 25.88 4.20
N THR A 564 -4.72 25.69 4.87
CA THR A 564 -6.02 26.28 4.49
C THR A 564 -6.21 27.70 5.02
N ARG A 565 -5.12 28.39 5.32
CA ARG A 565 -5.09 29.83 5.53
C ARG A 565 -4.36 30.45 4.34
N ASN A 566 -4.39 31.78 4.22
CA ASN A 566 -3.76 32.49 3.11
C ASN A 566 -4.48 32.42 1.75
N TYR A 567 -5.78 32.15 1.73
CA TYR A 567 -6.56 32.27 0.49
C TYR A 567 -6.76 33.73 0.03
N TYR A 568 -6.87 34.68 0.97
CA TYR A 568 -7.01 36.11 0.68
C TYR A 568 -6.14 36.94 1.63
N ALA A 569 -5.26 37.79 1.10
CA ALA A 569 -4.43 38.70 1.90
C ALA A 569 -4.04 39.96 1.12
N PRO A 570 -3.87 41.11 1.80
CA PRO A 570 -3.44 42.36 1.15
C PRO A 570 -1.97 42.34 0.68
N TRP A 571 -1.17 41.36 1.10
CA TRP A 571 0.26 41.27 0.76
C TRP A 571 0.60 40.22 -0.32
N PHE A 572 -0.39 39.63 -0.99
CA PHE A 572 -0.14 38.70 -2.11
C PHE A 572 -0.19 39.42 -3.46
N GLU A 573 0.97 39.61 -4.11
CA GLU A 573 1.11 40.48 -5.30
C GLU A 573 0.04 40.24 -6.39
N GLU A 574 -0.32 38.98 -6.65
CA GLU A 574 -1.25 38.59 -7.72
C GLU A 574 -2.72 38.96 -7.42
N PHE A 575 -3.14 38.92 -6.16
CA PHE A 575 -4.55 39.08 -5.74
C PHE A 575 -4.74 40.04 -4.56
N GLN A 576 -3.74 40.88 -4.28
CA GLN A 576 -3.74 41.81 -3.14
C GLN A 576 -4.92 42.78 -3.12
N HIS A 577 -5.45 43.11 -4.30
CA HIS A 577 -6.62 43.95 -4.48
C HIS A 577 -7.92 43.28 -4.00
N LEU A 578 -7.96 41.95 -3.89
CA LEU A 578 -9.18 41.23 -3.48
C LEU A 578 -9.27 41.14 -1.97
N THR A 579 -10.35 41.67 -1.42
CA THR A 579 -10.69 41.47 0.00
C THR A 579 -11.23 40.07 0.24
N GLY A 580 -11.01 39.50 1.43
CA GLY A 580 -11.58 38.19 1.75
C GLY A 580 -11.12 37.60 3.08
N PRO A 581 -11.76 36.53 3.55
CA PRO A 581 -11.33 35.82 4.75
C PRO A 581 -10.02 35.04 4.52
N ALA A 582 -9.26 34.82 5.59
CA ALA A 582 -8.04 34.01 5.54
C ALA A 582 -8.31 32.54 5.17
N THR A 583 -9.41 31.99 5.70
CA THR A 583 -9.78 30.57 5.68
C THR A 583 -11.29 30.41 5.35
N PRO A 584 -11.76 30.83 4.15
CA PRO A 584 -13.14 30.62 3.72
C PRO A 584 -13.49 29.14 3.64
N LEU A 585 -14.67 28.75 4.14
CA LEU A 585 -15.12 27.36 4.01
C LEU A 585 -15.43 27.00 2.55
N TYR A 586 -16.11 27.92 1.84
CA TYR A 586 -16.37 27.84 0.41
C TYR A 586 -16.03 29.17 -0.27
N SER A 587 -15.76 29.17 -1.59
CA SER A 587 -15.58 30.40 -2.39
C SER A 587 -16.39 30.32 -3.67
N LEU A 588 -17.08 31.40 -4.02
CA LEU A 588 -17.82 31.55 -5.28
C LEU A 588 -17.27 32.71 -6.13
N TYR A 589 -16.08 33.22 -5.82
CA TYR A 589 -15.50 34.34 -6.56
C TYR A 589 -14.84 33.92 -7.85
N GLY A 590 -15.51 34.12 -8.99
CA GLY A 590 -14.89 34.12 -10.32
C GLY A 590 -13.73 33.14 -10.49
N GLU A 591 -12.53 33.68 -10.68
CA GLU A 591 -11.28 32.92 -10.90
C GLU A 591 -10.71 32.26 -9.63
N ARG A 592 -11.12 32.71 -8.43
CA ARG A 592 -10.71 32.14 -7.12
C ARG A 592 -11.80 31.28 -6.48
N LYS A 593 -12.73 30.72 -7.26
CA LYS A 593 -13.78 29.82 -6.77
C LYS A 593 -13.21 28.56 -6.10
N ASP A 594 -12.02 28.13 -6.51
CA ASP A 594 -11.35 26.93 -5.99
C ASP A 594 -10.47 27.24 -4.75
N GLU A 595 -10.36 28.51 -4.35
CA GLU A 595 -9.47 28.97 -3.26
C GLU A 595 -10.24 28.96 -1.92
N ASN A 596 -10.54 27.75 -1.44
CA ASN A 596 -11.29 27.55 -0.20
C ASN A 596 -11.00 26.18 0.45
N VAL A 597 -11.42 26.04 1.71
CA VAL A 597 -11.23 24.82 2.51
C VAL A 597 -11.87 23.59 1.86
N ASP A 598 -13.12 23.71 1.38
CA ASP A 598 -13.85 22.58 0.80
C ASP A 598 -13.11 21.98 -0.40
N LYS A 599 -12.63 22.83 -1.31
CA LYS A 599 -11.87 22.42 -2.48
C LYS A 599 -10.59 21.68 -2.09
N SER A 600 -9.76 22.28 -1.25
CA SER A 600 -8.50 21.69 -0.81
C SER A 600 -8.70 20.37 -0.10
N MET A 601 -9.66 20.31 0.83
CA MET A 601 -9.93 19.09 1.57
C MET A 601 -10.50 18.00 0.66
N THR A 602 -11.33 18.35 -0.33
CA THR A 602 -11.85 17.40 -1.32
C THR A 602 -10.74 16.85 -2.20
N GLU A 603 -9.84 17.70 -2.72
CA GLU A 603 -8.72 17.26 -3.56
C GLU A 603 -7.77 16.32 -2.81
N TYR A 604 -7.35 16.69 -1.61
CA TYR A 604 -6.50 15.83 -0.78
C TYR A 604 -7.22 14.55 -0.36
N SER A 605 -8.53 14.60 -0.07
CA SER A 605 -9.30 13.40 0.28
C SER A 605 -9.44 12.45 -0.91
N CYS A 606 -9.71 12.98 -2.11
CA CYS A 606 -9.78 12.20 -3.34
C CYS A 606 -8.41 11.59 -3.71
N LEU A 607 -7.33 12.36 -3.54
CA LEU A 607 -5.98 11.91 -3.83
C LEU A 607 -5.50 10.82 -2.87
N THR A 608 -5.66 11.06 -1.56
CA THR A 608 -5.04 10.22 -0.51
C THR A 608 -5.95 9.11 -0.02
N LYS A 609 -7.27 9.24 -0.24
CA LYS A 609 -8.32 8.36 0.29
C LYS A 609 -8.29 8.19 1.82
N GLN A 610 -7.66 9.14 2.53
CA GLN A 610 -7.46 9.10 3.99
C GLN A 610 -7.85 10.44 4.64
N PRO A 611 -9.11 10.90 4.52
CA PRO A 611 -9.57 12.19 5.08
C PRO A 611 -9.34 12.32 6.59
N SER A 612 -9.42 11.21 7.33
CA SER A 612 -9.21 11.18 8.78
C SER A 612 -7.77 11.47 9.22
N LYS A 613 -6.81 11.55 8.29
CA LYS A 613 -5.43 11.96 8.54
C LYS A 613 -5.14 13.41 8.11
N LEU A 614 -6.12 14.13 7.59
CA LEU A 614 -5.98 15.54 7.21
C LEU A 614 -6.47 16.45 8.33
N ASN A 615 -5.82 17.60 8.53
CA ASN A 615 -6.31 18.67 9.39
C ASN A 615 -6.50 19.96 8.59
N ILE A 616 -7.58 20.69 8.91
CA ILE A 616 -7.81 22.07 8.41
C ILE A 616 -6.98 23.02 9.28
N LEU A 617 -6.18 23.90 8.67
CA LEU A 617 -5.49 24.98 9.38
C LEU A 617 -6.33 26.25 9.41
N VAL A 618 -6.68 26.72 10.60
CA VAL A 618 -7.37 28.00 10.84
C VAL A 618 -6.46 29.01 11.50
N GLU A 619 -6.78 30.29 11.32
CA GLU A 619 -6.03 31.40 11.89
C GLU A 619 -6.87 32.16 12.93
N PHE A 620 -6.34 32.36 14.14
CA PHE A 620 -7.02 33.11 15.22
C PHE A 620 -6.79 34.62 15.06
N ALA A 621 -7.04 35.15 13.86
CA ALA A 621 -6.82 36.55 13.53
C ALA A 621 -7.87 37.07 12.53
N GLY A 622 -7.91 38.40 12.38
CA GLY A 622 -8.62 39.07 11.30
C GLY A 622 -7.65 39.67 10.29
N ARG A 623 -8.07 39.76 9.02
CA ARG A 623 -7.37 40.45 7.93
C ARG A 623 -8.17 41.67 7.52
N TYR A 624 -7.48 42.78 7.34
CA TYR A 624 -8.12 44.04 6.95
C TYR A 624 -7.45 44.69 5.75
N TRP A 625 -8.25 45.46 5.02
CA TRP A 625 -7.88 46.24 3.86
C TRP A 625 -8.38 47.68 4.05
N GLU A 626 -7.63 48.63 3.50
CA GLU A 626 -7.97 50.05 3.47
C GLU A 626 -8.04 50.55 2.02
N ASN A 627 -8.71 51.68 1.79
CA ASN A 627 -8.99 52.20 0.44
C ASN A 627 -9.81 51.22 -0.41
N VAL A 628 -10.74 50.53 0.24
CA VAL A 628 -11.63 49.58 -0.42
C VAL A 628 -12.70 50.34 -1.21
N ILE A 629 -13.02 49.82 -2.39
CA ILE A 629 -14.01 50.28 -3.33
C ILE A 629 -15.10 49.20 -3.38
N LYS A 630 -16.35 49.63 -3.30
CA LYS A 630 -17.49 48.74 -3.46
C LYS A 630 -17.62 48.37 -4.94
N SER A 631 -17.52 47.07 -5.24
CA SER A 631 -17.86 46.53 -6.54
C SER A 631 -19.38 46.32 -6.64
N ASP A 632 -20.00 46.77 -7.73
CA ASP A 632 -21.46 46.66 -7.93
C ASP A 632 -21.88 45.28 -8.47
N SER A 633 -20.93 44.44 -8.90
CA SER A 633 -21.19 43.17 -9.61
C SER A 633 -21.08 41.93 -8.73
N THR A 634 -20.41 42.00 -7.58
CA THR A 634 -20.24 40.87 -6.64
C THR A 634 -20.16 41.37 -5.19
N TRP A 635 -20.35 40.48 -4.20
CA TRP A 635 -20.14 40.82 -2.79
C TRP A 635 -18.66 41.03 -2.41
N TRP A 636 -17.75 40.61 -3.28
CA TRP A 636 -16.32 40.74 -3.09
C TRP A 636 -15.90 42.18 -3.37
N MET A 637 -15.32 42.81 -2.36
CA MET A 637 -14.86 44.19 -2.46
C MET A 637 -13.42 44.20 -2.95
N GLU A 638 -13.06 45.28 -3.64
CA GLU A 638 -11.72 45.48 -4.17
C GLU A 638 -11.04 46.61 -3.42
N SER A 639 -9.73 46.52 -3.26
CA SER A 639 -8.90 47.52 -2.60
C SER A 639 -8.01 48.19 -3.63
N GLU A 640 -7.86 49.51 -3.52
CA GLU A 640 -6.93 50.23 -4.38
C GLU A 640 -5.50 49.73 -4.20
N VAL A 641 -4.81 49.48 -5.32
CA VAL A 641 -3.39 49.11 -5.35
C VAL A 641 -2.57 50.33 -5.72
N ALA A 642 -1.74 50.80 -4.78
CA ALA A 642 -0.85 51.94 -5.00
C ALA A 642 0.60 51.46 -5.04
N ASN A 643 1.33 51.75 -6.13
CA ASN A 643 2.72 51.32 -6.32
C ASN A 643 2.94 49.80 -6.15
N GLY A 644 1.95 48.98 -6.52
CA GLY A 644 2.00 47.52 -6.38
C GLY A 644 1.80 47.00 -4.96
N VAL A 645 1.33 47.85 -4.04
CA VAL A 645 1.04 47.49 -2.64
C VAL A 645 -0.39 47.87 -2.28
N THR A 646 -1.10 46.97 -1.62
CA THR A 646 -2.42 47.21 -1.05
C THR A 646 -2.30 47.57 0.42
N SER A 647 -2.94 48.66 0.84
CA SER A 647 -2.95 49.04 2.27
C SER A 647 -3.84 48.07 3.06
N GLY A 648 -3.28 47.48 4.10
CA GLY A 648 -3.96 46.46 4.88
C GLY A 648 -3.01 45.71 5.80
N GLY A 649 -3.54 44.74 6.53
CA GLY A 649 -2.76 43.95 7.46
C GLY A 649 -3.58 42.86 8.14
N TRP A 650 -3.07 42.38 9.26
CA TRP A 650 -3.74 41.40 10.09
C TRP A 650 -3.69 41.79 11.58
N MET A 651 -4.56 41.19 12.38
CA MET A 651 -4.65 41.46 13.81
C MET A 651 -5.09 40.20 14.56
N PRO A 652 -4.38 39.78 15.63
CA PRO A 652 -4.79 38.62 16.43
C PRO A 652 -6.14 38.87 17.11
N TRP A 653 -6.90 37.82 17.37
CA TRP A 653 -8.27 37.89 17.90
C TRP A 653 -8.38 38.74 19.18
N TRP A 654 -7.48 38.55 20.15
CA TRP A 654 -7.48 39.36 21.39
C TRP A 654 -7.32 40.86 21.14
N LYS A 655 -6.52 41.24 20.13
CA LYS A 655 -6.30 42.65 19.76
C LYS A 655 -7.49 43.18 18.98
N LEU A 656 -8.07 42.34 18.12
CA LEU A 656 -9.26 42.68 17.34
C LEU A 656 -10.44 43.04 18.26
N LYS A 657 -10.63 42.29 19.35
CA LYS A 657 -11.64 42.56 20.40
C LYS A 657 -11.47 43.91 21.11
N ARG A 658 -10.26 44.46 21.12
CA ARG A 658 -9.89 45.74 21.77
C ARG A 658 -9.70 46.88 20.77
N SER A 659 -9.87 46.61 19.49
CA SER A 659 -9.64 47.58 18.41
C SER A 659 -10.87 48.45 18.16
N GLU A 660 -10.73 49.43 17.27
CA GLU A 660 -11.82 50.30 16.83
C GLU A 660 -12.83 49.59 15.91
N TRP A 661 -12.54 48.35 15.49
CA TRP A 661 -13.45 47.56 14.67
C TRP A 661 -14.69 47.13 15.46
N ASN A 662 -15.88 47.49 14.98
CA ASN A 662 -17.14 47.06 15.57
C ASN A 662 -17.51 45.62 15.18
N ILE A 663 -16.71 44.65 15.64
CA ILE A 663 -16.89 43.23 15.32
C ILE A 663 -18.17 42.62 15.91
N SER A 664 -18.75 43.24 16.93
CA SER A 664 -20.07 42.85 17.49
C SER A 664 -21.21 43.07 16.50
N SER A 665 -21.03 44.00 15.55
CA SER A 665 -21.96 44.29 14.47
C SER A 665 -21.56 43.66 13.12
N ALA A 666 -20.63 42.71 13.14
CA ALA A 666 -20.14 42.08 11.93
C ALA A 666 -21.28 41.42 11.14
N SER A 667 -21.23 41.61 9.82
CA SER A 667 -22.11 40.93 8.89
C SER A 667 -21.63 39.49 8.67
N TRP A 668 -22.56 38.60 8.32
CA TRP A 668 -22.26 37.20 8.04
C TRP A 668 -22.28 36.93 6.54
N ASN A 669 -21.19 36.40 6.00
CA ASN A 669 -21.18 35.89 4.65
C ASN A 669 -21.63 34.42 4.64
N ASN A 670 -22.77 34.14 4.01
CA ASN A 670 -23.33 32.80 3.99
C ASN A 670 -22.60 31.83 3.04
N ASP A 671 -21.90 32.35 2.03
CA ASP A 671 -21.17 31.56 1.05
C ASP A 671 -19.85 31.09 1.67
N SER A 672 -19.03 32.01 2.17
CA SER A 672 -17.73 31.69 2.77
C SER A 672 -17.80 31.17 4.20
N LYS A 673 -18.97 31.31 4.85
CA LYS A 673 -19.18 30.99 6.28
C LYS A 673 -18.24 31.75 7.21
N THR A 674 -18.04 33.03 6.94
CA THR A 674 -17.15 33.91 7.73
C THR A 674 -17.80 35.25 8.04
N PRO A 675 -17.51 35.84 9.21
CA PRO A 675 -17.91 37.20 9.52
C PRO A 675 -17.02 38.24 8.81
N TYR A 676 -17.59 39.41 8.55
CA TYR A 676 -16.85 40.56 8.04
C TYR A 676 -17.44 41.88 8.53
N VAL A 677 -16.62 42.93 8.55
CA VAL A 677 -17.03 44.32 8.79
C VAL A 677 -16.66 45.14 7.57
N TRP A 678 -17.63 45.87 7.04
CA TRP A 678 -17.41 46.84 5.97
C TRP A 678 -17.78 48.24 6.46
N ASN A 679 -16.79 49.13 6.59
CA ASN A 679 -17.01 50.53 6.90
C ASN A 679 -16.91 51.37 5.62
N LEU A 680 -18.07 51.77 5.10
CA LEU A 680 -18.17 52.55 3.87
C LEU A 680 -17.51 53.94 4.00
N ASN A 681 -17.63 54.60 5.15
CA ASN A 681 -17.13 55.96 5.35
C ASN A 681 -15.61 55.99 5.46
N GLU A 682 -15.02 55.01 6.15
CA GLU A 682 -13.57 54.88 6.28
C GLU A 682 -12.93 54.10 5.13
N ARG A 683 -13.74 53.48 4.26
CA ARG A 683 -13.31 52.59 3.19
C ARG A 683 -12.41 51.45 3.69
N LYS A 684 -12.78 50.85 4.83
CA LYS A 684 -12.05 49.75 5.45
C LYS A 684 -12.88 48.48 5.52
N TYR A 685 -12.27 47.37 5.13
CA TYR A 685 -12.87 46.03 5.18
C TYR A 685 -12.08 45.13 6.12
N LEU A 686 -12.76 44.33 6.92
CA LEU A 686 -12.17 43.33 7.81
C LEU A 686 -12.91 42.01 7.61
N ALA A 687 -12.19 40.92 7.37
CA ALA A 687 -12.71 39.56 7.47
C ALA A 687 -11.91 38.77 8.50
N PHE A 688 -12.59 37.97 9.31
CA PHE A 688 -11.98 37.35 10.48
C PHE A 688 -12.66 36.03 10.83
N GLU A 689 -12.07 35.26 11.74
CA GLU A 689 -12.71 34.09 12.35
C GLU A 689 -13.42 34.50 13.65
N ASN A 690 -14.58 33.90 13.91
CA ASN A 690 -15.24 33.94 15.21
C ASN A 690 -15.69 32.54 15.65
N ASP A 691 -16.29 32.45 16.83
CA ASP A 691 -16.93 31.24 17.35
C ASP A 691 -17.81 30.54 16.31
N LYS A 692 -18.72 31.30 15.68
CA LYS A 692 -19.64 30.77 14.66
C LYS A 692 -18.91 30.21 13.42
N SER A 693 -17.89 30.89 12.89
CA SER A 693 -17.17 30.39 11.70
C SER A 693 -16.30 29.17 12.02
N LEU A 694 -15.78 29.08 13.25
CA LEU A 694 -15.09 27.88 13.73
C LEU A 694 -16.05 26.71 13.93
N GLU A 695 -17.25 26.94 14.47
CA GLU A 695 -18.28 25.90 14.60
C GLU A 695 -18.70 25.32 13.25
N GLU A 696 -18.85 26.15 12.20
CA GLU A 696 -19.12 25.67 10.84
C GLU A 696 -17.97 24.79 10.30
N LYS A 697 -16.72 25.11 10.62
CA LYS A 697 -15.54 24.30 10.23
C LYS A 697 -15.42 23.01 11.03
N VAL A 698 -15.76 23.04 12.32
CA VAL A 698 -15.86 21.84 13.15
C VAL A 698 -16.92 20.92 12.56
N LYS A 699 -18.10 21.47 12.25
CA LYS A 699 -19.17 20.71 11.61
C LYS A 699 -18.71 20.13 10.26
N TYR A 700 -18.09 20.94 9.41
CA TYR A 700 -17.53 20.46 8.14
C TYR A 700 -16.54 19.31 8.34
N ALA A 701 -15.59 19.45 9.30
CA ALA A 701 -14.60 18.43 9.59
C ALA A 701 -15.26 17.12 10.06
N MET A 702 -16.34 17.20 10.83
CA MET A 702 -17.11 16.04 11.26
C MET A 702 -17.88 15.41 10.10
N ASP A 703 -18.64 16.22 9.35
CA ASP A 703 -19.48 15.80 8.21
C ASP A 703 -18.67 15.20 7.07
N HIS A 704 -17.39 15.59 6.93
CA HIS A 704 -16.45 15.10 5.92
C HIS A 704 -15.41 14.12 6.50
N ASN A 705 -15.55 13.66 7.74
CA ASN A 705 -14.58 12.76 8.39
C ASN A 705 -13.12 13.25 8.32
N ILE A 706 -12.90 14.56 8.31
CA ILE A 706 -11.57 15.15 8.41
C ILE A 706 -10.98 14.86 9.79
N GLY A 707 -9.67 14.66 9.85
CA GLY A 707 -8.94 14.25 11.04
C GLY A 707 -8.93 15.25 12.20
N GLY A 708 -9.08 16.55 11.91
CA GLY A 708 -9.06 17.57 12.95
C GLY A 708 -8.92 19.00 12.43
N ILE A 709 -8.71 19.92 13.37
CA ILE A 709 -8.42 21.33 13.11
C ILE A 709 -7.10 21.69 13.80
N ALA A 710 -6.21 22.31 13.02
CA ALA A 710 -4.97 22.92 13.47
C ALA A 710 -5.13 24.43 13.57
N VAL A 711 -4.48 25.05 14.56
CA VAL A 711 -4.59 26.50 14.85
C VAL A 711 -3.24 27.18 14.68
N TRP A 712 -3.21 28.23 13.85
CA TRP A 712 -2.10 29.17 13.71
C TRP A 712 -2.52 30.59 14.12
N ARG A 713 -2.19 31.11 15.30
CA ARG A 713 -1.49 30.47 16.41
C ARG A 713 -2.34 30.57 17.67
N ILE A 714 -2.06 29.69 18.63
CA ILE A 714 -2.85 29.57 19.87
C ILE A 714 -2.74 30.81 20.78
N ASP A 715 -1.63 31.55 20.69
CA ASP A 715 -1.37 32.82 21.41
C ASP A 715 -2.17 34.01 20.87
N HIS A 716 -2.94 33.82 19.79
CA HIS A 716 -3.77 34.89 19.23
C HIS A 716 -5.18 34.91 19.81
N ASP A 717 -5.58 33.90 20.60
CA ASP A 717 -6.88 33.85 21.27
C ASP A 717 -6.99 34.88 22.42
N ASP A 718 -8.20 35.10 22.91
CA ASP A 718 -8.45 35.97 24.07
C ASP A 718 -8.31 35.23 25.42
N GLU A 719 -8.32 36.00 26.51
CA GLU A 719 -8.20 35.47 27.87
C GLU A 719 -9.33 34.49 28.24
N GLN A 720 -10.49 34.61 27.58
CA GLN A 720 -11.65 33.73 27.73
C GLN A 720 -11.53 32.44 26.88
N ARG A 721 -10.52 32.35 26.01
CA ARG A 721 -10.28 31.27 25.07
C ARG A 721 -11.48 31.05 24.14
N THR A 722 -12.11 32.14 23.70
CA THR A 722 -13.34 32.11 22.90
C THR A 722 -13.18 31.22 21.67
N MET A 723 -12.07 31.37 20.95
CA MET A 723 -11.82 30.64 19.71
C MET A 723 -11.50 29.17 19.99
N LEU A 724 -10.63 28.87 20.97
CA LEU A 724 -10.30 27.51 21.36
C LEU A 724 -11.50 26.73 21.91
N ASN A 725 -12.37 27.39 22.70
CA ASN A 725 -13.59 26.77 23.24
C ASN A 725 -14.54 26.30 22.13
N SER A 726 -14.57 27.02 21.01
CA SER A 726 -15.40 26.68 19.85
C SER A 726 -14.98 25.37 19.17
N LEU A 727 -13.73 24.91 19.40
CA LEU A 727 -13.21 23.65 18.88
C LEU A 727 -13.56 22.43 19.76
N SER A 728 -14.09 22.63 20.97
CA SER A 728 -14.34 21.57 21.96
C SER A 728 -15.27 20.44 21.47
N ASN A 729 -16.18 20.77 20.55
CA ASN A 729 -17.11 19.81 19.95
C ASN A 729 -16.41 18.70 19.13
N LEU A 730 -15.16 18.91 18.69
CA LEU A 730 -14.33 17.87 18.07
C LEU A 730 -14.08 16.67 18.99
N CYS A 731 -14.25 16.85 20.31
CA CYS A 731 -14.08 15.82 21.32
C CYS A 731 -15.40 15.31 21.92
N SER A 732 -16.54 15.68 21.36
CA SER A 732 -17.86 15.27 21.84
C SER A 732 -18.21 13.83 21.43
N GLU A 733 -18.68 13.01 22.37
CA GLU A 733 -19.11 11.62 22.11
C GLU A 733 -20.37 11.51 21.24
N SER A 734 -21.13 12.60 21.08
CA SER A 734 -22.43 12.63 20.40
C SER A 734 -22.40 12.26 18.90
N TYR A 735 -21.24 12.32 18.26
CA TYR A 735 -21.06 12.02 16.83
C TYR A 735 -20.54 10.60 16.55
N ARG A 736 -20.55 9.70 17.54
CA ARG A 736 -20.09 8.29 17.41
C ARG A 736 -20.84 7.45 16.36
N ASN A 737 -22.03 7.86 15.87
CA ASN A 737 -22.98 6.96 15.21
C ASN A 737 -23.35 7.23 13.74
N ASN A 738 -22.78 8.24 13.06
CA ASN A 738 -23.20 8.61 11.69
C ASN A 738 -22.12 8.41 10.60
N ALA A 739 -21.21 7.45 10.75
CA ALA A 739 -20.29 7.05 9.69
C ALA A 739 -20.98 6.08 8.68
N SER A 740 -22.15 6.45 8.19
CA SER A 740 -22.79 5.79 7.05
C SER A 740 -22.25 6.44 5.77
N SER A 741 -21.38 5.72 5.05
CA SER A 741 -20.89 6.02 3.69
C SER A 741 -20.81 7.51 3.30
N LEU A 742 -19.73 8.20 3.69
CA LEU A 742 -19.41 9.50 3.09
C LEU A 742 -18.95 9.29 1.64
N SER A 743 -19.63 9.92 0.69
CA SER A 743 -19.24 9.94 -0.72
C SER A 743 -18.55 11.26 -1.07
N TYR A 744 -17.27 11.21 -1.42
CA TYR A 744 -16.59 12.31 -2.10
C TYR A 744 -16.82 12.20 -3.61
N TYR A 745 -17.24 13.28 -4.26
CA TYR A 745 -17.41 13.31 -5.71
C TYR A 745 -16.07 13.67 -6.38
N CYS A 746 -15.35 12.67 -6.89
CA CYS A 746 -13.97 12.82 -7.35
C CYS A 746 -13.79 12.98 -8.89
N GLU A 747 -14.85 13.28 -9.65
CA GLU A 747 -14.82 13.24 -11.13
C GLU A 747 -13.92 14.27 -11.84
N SER A 748 -13.34 15.25 -11.14
CA SER A 748 -12.57 16.33 -11.79
C SER A 748 -11.23 16.69 -11.15
N ALA A 749 -10.79 16.02 -10.07
CA ALA A 749 -9.62 16.46 -9.29
C ALA A 749 -8.26 16.00 -9.85
N ILE A 750 -8.24 15.02 -10.75
CA ILE A 750 -6.99 14.31 -11.13
C ILE A 750 -6.54 14.63 -12.58
N SER A 751 -7.40 15.20 -13.42
CA SER A 751 -7.10 15.36 -14.85
C SER A 751 -6.08 16.46 -15.18
N HIS A 752 -5.83 17.43 -14.29
CA HIS A 752 -4.81 18.47 -14.46
C HIS A 752 -4.29 18.96 -13.10
N LEU A 753 -3.33 18.23 -12.49
CA LEU A 753 -2.60 18.78 -11.34
C LEU A 753 -1.76 19.98 -11.82
N PRO A 754 -1.85 21.16 -11.17
CA PRO A 754 -1.08 22.32 -11.58
C PRO A 754 0.41 22.07 -11.33
N GLN A 755 1.24 22.20 -12.37
CA GLN A 755 2.68 22.40 -12.17
C GLN A 755 2.86 23.82 -11.64
N LEU A 756 3.10 23.96 -10.34
CA LEU A 756 3.54 25.23 -9.79
C LEU A 756 4.91 25.53 -10.40
N GLY A 757 4.97 26.54 -11.28
CA GLY A 757 6.24 27.19 -11.60
C GLY A 757 6.85 27.80 -10.34
N PRO A 758 8.06 28.39 -10.40
CA PRO A 758 8.59 29.17 -9.29
C PRO A 758 7.69 30.39 -9.08
N ALA A 759 6.59 30.21 -8.37
CA ALA A 759 5.78 31.28 -7.83
C ALA A 759 6.66 31.92 -6.77
N ILE A 760 7.33 32.99 -7.18
CA ILE A 760 7.99 33.91 -6.28
C ILE A 760 6.86 34.53 -5.46
N PHE A 761 6.48 33.89 -4.36
CA PHE A 761 5.77 34.56 -3.28
C PHE A 761 6.74 35.57 -2.69
N LYS A 762 6.90 36.72 -3.36
CA LYS A 762 7.50 37.90 -2.76
C LYS A 762 6.56 38.35 -1.65
N ASN A 763 6.74 37.76 -0.48
CA ASN A 763 6.15 38.24 0.75
C ASN A 763 6.77 39.61 1.03
N ASN A 764 6.14 40.67 0.53
CA ASN A 764 6.38 42.03 1.02
C ASN A 764 5.54 42.28 2.27
N ALA A 765 5.31 41.27 3.11
CA ALA A 765 4.77 41.47 4.44
C ALA A 765 5.70 42.45 5.15
N PRO A 766 5.19 43.49 5.83
CA PRO A 766 6.04 44.46 6.51
C PRO A 766 7.02 43.72 7.42
N SER A 767 8.30 43.81 7.08
CA SER A 767 9.43 43.28 7.82
C SER A 767 9.55 44.05 9.12
N GLY A 768 8.78 43.64 10.11
CA GLY A 768 8.72 44.29 11.39
C GLY A 768 7.41 43.96 12.08
N ILE A 769 7.35 42.80 12.69
CA ILE A 769 6.76 42.53 14.00
C ILE A 769 7.29 41.14 14.37
N HIS A 770 8.36 41.16 15.16
CA HIS A 770 8.96 40.00 15.83
C HIS A 770 8.00 39.41 16.85
#